data_AF-A0A258QQ90-F1
#
_entry.id   AF-A0A258QQ90-F1
#
_cell.length_a   1.000
_cell.length_b   1.000
_cell.length_c   1.000
_cell.angle_alpha   90.00
_cell.angle_beta   90.00
_cell.angle_gamma   90.00
#
_symmetry.space_group_name_H-M   'P 1'
#
loop_
_entity.id
_entity.type
_entity.pdbx_description
1 polymer ?
#
loop_
_entity_poly.entity_id
_entity_poly.type
_entity_poly.pdbx_seq_one_letter_code
_entity_poly.pdbx_strand_id
1 'polypeptide(L)'
;EHEGETKGAPKSLSYHEWFTRMGKRLIRLLAEHDANGFVFRVDMRLRPNGDSGPLVCSLDMLEEYLLVQGREWERYAWIKGRLIAPLPSSPSYVHCEKELDQLIRPFVYRRHLDYGVIASIRELHAQIQHEAEKRSSNHHGRSKDIKLGRGGIREIEFLAQMFQLMRGGTDPRFRIRPTLEVLELIKQQGILPAQDIESLQNAYVFLRRLEHRIQIWEDQQTHYLPEDDAARTRLGMSMGNLEYAPEQSMFMSELERHQTAVAQLFGKAFALDDSARLDNASLPAGWEPDSKSFPESSVRWSAWGSSPKQKQLPDKSRLIFNNLICKAADILQADCQSSSNVDTTLLRFFDLLEAIARRSAYLSILSEYPQALVNVLALLRDSQWGAEYLTRHPHLLDYLLNSRTEKALIEDPEQYWLEVKKTLDMRLDDVMSNGDGSEQAMDILRITHHTETFITLLADLGIGVDQALTVEKVSDHLSALADLILQTTFERVWPSVAKKFGVSESVSPPFAVISYGKLGGKELGYASDLDLVFLYQAEEADYAAQEIYALLAKRMINWLTAYTSAGSLFEIDTRLRPNGSAGFLVTNAQAFKKYQLREGDNAAWVWEHQALTRARFSSGSQAVGAFFDMVRSEVLSQKRDIDQLRSEILEMRHKVHAGHPNPSASFDLKHDAGGMVDI
;
A
#
# COMPACT_ATOMS: atom_id res chain seq x y z
N GLU A 1 18.02 20.98 17.30
CA GLU A 1 18.32 19.58 16.94
C GLU A 1 18.75 18.83 18.21
N HIS A 2 19.88 19.17 18.82
CA HIS A 2 20.37 18.48 20.04
C HIS A 2 20.31 19.31 21.32
N GLU A 3 20.54 18.65 22.46
CA GLU A 3 20.92 19.31 23.72
C GLU A 3 22.27 20.01 23.58
N GLY A 4 22.46 21.10 24.33
CA GLY A 4 23.71 21.85 24.29
C GLY A 4 23.59 23.21 24.95
N GLU A 5 24.65 23.99 24.80
CA GLU A 5 24.83 25.29 25.44
C GLU A 5 25.19 26.39 24.44
N THR A 6 24.69 27.60 24.68
CA THR A 6 24.99 28.78 23.87
C THR A 6 26.46 29.18 23.99
N LYS A 7 27.11 29.51 22.87
CA LYS A 7 28.52 29.97 22.85
C LYS A 7 28.61 31.49 22.62
N GLY A 8 29.58 32.15 23.25
CA GLY A 8 29.94 33.54 22.96
C GLY A 8 29.27 34.64 23.82
N ALA A 9 28.45 34.28 24.81
CA ALA A 9 27.86 35.21 25.77
C ALA A 9 28.55 35.12 27.15
N PRO A 10 28.50 36.18 28.01
CA PRO A 10 29.11 36.16 29.34
C PRO A 10 28.50 35.12 30.29
N LYS A 11 27.27 34.65 30.00
CA LYS A 11 26.61 33.55 30.70
C LYS A 11 26.11 32.54 29.67
N SER A 12 26.60 31.30 29.79
CA SER A 12 26.11 30.17 29.01
C SER A 12 24.69 29.80 29.47
N LEU A 13 23.78 29.59 28.52
CA LEU A 13 22.44 29.07 28.75
C LEU A 13 22.31 27.75 28.01
N SER A 14 21.52 26.81 28.55
CA SER A 14 21.15 25.63 27.78
C SER A 14 20.31 26.04 26.57
N TYR A 15 20.37 25.27 25.49
CA TYR A 15 19.53 25.51 24.31
C TYR A 15 18.04 25.48 24.67
N HIS A 16 17.62 24.57 25.54
CA HIS A 16 16.23 24.53 26.02
C HIS A 16 15.82 25.85 26.70
N GLU A 17 16.66 26.40 27.58
CA GLU A 17 16.39 27.68 28.23
C GLU A 17 16.37 28.85 27.23
N TRP A 18 17.34 28.88 26.32
CA TRP A 18 17.44 29.89 25.28
C TRP A 18 16.21 29.92 24.39
N PHE A 19 15.81 28.77 23.82
CA PHE A 19 14.67 28.68 22.93
C PHE A 19 13.34 28.87 23.67
N THR A 20 13.24 28.48 24.95
CA THR A 20 12.07 28.79 25.76
C THR A 20 11.89 30.30 25.93
N ARG A 21 12.98 31.05 26.21
CA ARG A 21 12.93 32.52 26.30
C ARG A 21 12.57 33.16 24.96
N MET A 22 13.15 32.65 23.86
CA MET A 22 12.84 33.09 22.50
C MET A 22 11.36 32.86 22.17
N GLY A 23 10.83 31.67 22.43
CA GLY A 23 9.44 31.30 22.20
C GLY A 23 8.46 32.19 22.99
N LYS A 24 8.74 32.43 24.28
CA LYS A 24 7.94 33.36 25.10
C LYS A 24 7.92 34.78 24.52
N ARG A 25 9.07 35.28 24.04
CA ARG A 25 9.16 36.60 23.41
C ARG A 25 8.39 36.64 22.08
N LEU A 26 8.48 35.58 21.27
CA LEU A 26 7.74 35.47 20.02
C LEU A 26 6.22 35.50 20.26
N ILE A 27 5.73 34.69 21.21
CA ILE A 27 4.30 34.66 21.57
C ILE A 27 3.84 36.04 22.01
N ARG A 28 4.64 36.71 22.86
CA ARG A 28 4.33 38.07 23.32
C ARG A 28 4.24 39.06 22.15
N LEU A 29 5.19 39.05 21.23
CA LEU A 29 5.19 39.94 20.05
C LEU A 29 3.97 39.73 19.12
N LEU A 30 3.40 38.52 19.09
CA LEU A 30 2.27 38.21 18.24
C LEU A 30 0.92 38.48 18.91
N ALA A 31 0.80 38.17 20.22
CA ALA A 31 -0.47 38.11 20.93
C ALA A 31 -0.75 39.30 21.87
N GLU A 32 0.29 40.05 22.30
CA GLU A 32 0.11 41.21 23.17
C GLU A 32 -0.70 42.29 22.44
N HIS A 33 -1.74 42.80 23.11
CA HIS A 33 -2.53 43.91 22.59
C HIS A 33 -1.86 45.24 22.95
N ASP A 34 -1.53 46.03 21.94
CA ASP A 34 -1.04 47.40 22.09
C ASP A 34 -1.99 48.41 21.42
N ALA A 35 -1.53 49.66 21.27
CA ALA A 35 -2.32 50.73 20.65
C ALA A 35 -2.73 50.45 19.19
N ASN A 36 -2.08 49.51 18.52
CA ASN A 36 -2.36 49.06 17.15
C ASN A 36 -3.14 47.74 17.12
N GLY A 37 -3.56 47.20 18.27
CA GLY A 37 -4.19 45.89 18.39
C GLY A 37 -3.18 44.77 18.62
N PHE A 38 -3.36 43.63 17.97
CA PHE A 38 -2.49 42.46 18.05
C PHE A 38 -2.30 41.85 16.67
N VAL A 39 -1.28 41.02 16.47
CA VAL A 39 -1.03 40.38 15.16
C VAL A 39 -1.85 39.09 15.02
N PHE A 40 -1.68 38.16 15.95
CA PHE A 40 -2.41 36.89 15.97
C PHE A 40 -2.68 36.43 17.40
N ARG A 41 -3.85 35.83 17.62
CA ARG A 41 -4.09 35.01 18.83
C ARG A 41 -3.25 33.73 18.69
N VAL A 42 -2.40 33.44 19.67
CA VAL A 42 -1.50 32.27 19.65
C VAL A 42 -1.97 31.23 20.66
N ASP A 43 -2.24 30.01 20.17
CA ASP A 43 -2.58 28.85 21.01
C ASP A 43 -1.46 27.79 20.92
N MET A 44 -0.89 27.45 22.08
CA MET A 44 0.21 26.48 22.21
C MET A 44 -0.25 25.14 22.80
N ARG A 45 -1.56 24.91 22.99
CA ARG A 45 -2.10 23.72 23.68
C ARG A 45 -1.91 22.41 22.93
N LEU A 46 -1.66 22.46 21.63
CA LEU A 46 -1.43 21.27 20.79
C LEU A 46 0.01 20.73 20.88
N ARG A 47 0.89 21.36 21.66
CA ARG A 47 2.26 20.86 21.86
C ARG A 47 2.29 19.58 22.70
N PRO A 48 3.36 18.76 22.64
CA PRO A 48 3.51 17.58 23.48
C PRO A 48 3.25 17.86 24.97
N ASN A 49 2.48 17.00 25.62
CA ASN A 49 2.00 17.16 27.01
C ASN A 49 1.10 18.38 27.28
N GLY A 50 0.60 19.05 26.24
CA GLY A 50 -0.33 20.16 26.33
C GLY A 50 0.17 21.30 27.21
N ASP A 51 -0.72 21.87 28.04
CA ASP A 51 -0.39 23.01 28.91
C ASP A 51 0.66 22.69 29.99
N SER A 52 0.76 21.42 30.40
CA SER A 52 1.74 20.95 31.37
C SER A 52 3.12 20.67 30.76
N GLY A 53 3.23 20.65 29.43
CA GLY A 53 4.46 20.37 28.70
C GLY A 53 5.39 21.57 28.52
N PRO A 54 6.69 21.33 28.22
CA PRO A 54 7.63 22.40 27.90
C PRO A 54 7.16 23.18 26.66
N LEU A 55 7.50 24.46 26.61
CA LEU A 55 7.09 25.33 25.50
C LEU A 55 7.79 24.95 24.18
N VAL A 56 9.01 24.45 24.27
CA VAL A 56 9.85 24.04 23.15
C VAL A 56 10.43 22.66 23.48
N CYS A 57 10.46 21.77 22.49
CA CYS A 57 11.06 20.45 22.58
C CYS A 57 12.23 20.31 21.60
N SER A 58 13.20 19.45 21.92
CA SER A 58 14.19 18.96 20.95
C SER A 58 13.54 17.94 20.00
N LEU A 59 14.24 17.61 18.91
CA LEU A 59 13.78 16.56 18.01
C LEU A 59 13.79 15.19 18.70
N ASP A 60 14.84 14.90 19.48
CA ASP A 60 14.95 13.66 20.26
C ASP A 60 13.77 13.50 21.25
N MET A 61 13.41 14.58 21.96
CA MET A 61 12.25 14.56 22.87
C MET A 61 10.94 14.34 22.11
N LEU A 62 10.80 14.96 20.93
CA LEU A 62 9.61 14.79 20.10
C LEU A 62 9.50 13.35 19.59
N GLU A 63 10.60 12.75 19.15
CA GLU A 63 10.66 11.35 18.72
C GLU A 63 10.21 10.41 19.84
N GLU A 64 10.80 10.55 21.04
CA GLU A 64 10.44 9.74 22.20
C GLU A 64 8.96 9.90 22.58
N TYR A 65 8.46 11.15 22.58
CA TYR A 65 7.06 11.42 22.88
C TYR A 65 6.11 10.75 21.88
N LEU A 66 6.37 10.90 20.58
CA LEU A 66 5.51 10.32 19.54
C LEU A 66 5.52 8.79 19.56
N LEU A 67 6.67 8.18 19.90
CA LEU A 67 6.81 6.73 20.01
C LEU A 67 6.11 6.15 21.25
N VAL A 68 6.27 6.80 22.41
CA VAL A 68 5.85 6.24 23.71
C VAL A 68 4.44 6.69 24.11
N GLN A 69 4.08 7.94 23.84
CA GLN A 69 2.87 8.58 24.36
C GLN A 69 1.90 9.07 23.29
N GLY A 70 2.34 9.07 22.02
CA GLY A 70 1.61 9.65 20.90
C GLY A 70 0.23 9.00 20.67
N ARG A 71 -0.82 9.81 20.81
CA ARG A 71 -2.23 9.37 20.73
C ARG A 71 -2.77 9.45 19.31
N GLU A 72 -3.88 8.73 19.07
CA GLU A 72 -4.57 8.66 17.77
C GLU A 72 -4.98 10.04 17.25
N TRP A 73 -5.52 10.89 18.13
CA TRP A 73 -5.97 12.22 17.76
C TRP A 73 -4.80 13.17 17.41
N GLU A 74 -3.61 12.96 17.96
CA GLU A 74 -2.44 13.79 17.63
C GLU A 74 -2.00 13.57 16.19
N ARG A 75 -2.23 12.37 15.63
CA ARG A 75 -1.99 12.08 14.20
C ARG A 75 -2.80 13.02 13.31
N TYR A 76 -4.07 13.28 13.67
CA TYR A 76 -4.93 14.23 12.96
C TYR A 76 -4.39 15.66 12.98
N ALA A 77 -3.86 16.09 14.12
CA ALA A 77 -3.26 17.40 14.25
C ALA A 77 -2.02 17.52 13.35
N TRP A 78 -1.16 16.50 13.39
CA TRP A 78 0.09 16.48 12.61
C TRP A 78 -0.10 16.43 11.09
N ILE A 79 -1.22 15.90 10.57
CA ILE A 79 -1.56 16.01 9.13
C ILE A 79 -1.54 17.47 8.65
N LYS A 80 -1.99 18.39 9.50
CA LYS A 80 -2.02 19.83 9.18
C LYS A 80 -0.73 20.55 9.58
N GLY A 81 0.16 19.88 10.34
CA GLY A 81 1.44 20.42 10.76
C GLY A 81 2.34 20.72 9.56
N ARG A 82 2.94 21.93 9.55
CA ARG A 82 3.93 22.34 8.55
C ARG A 82 5.00 23.22 9.18
N LEU A 83 6.20 23.15 8.61
CA LEU A 83 7.29 24.06 8.96
C LEU A 83 6.92 25.49 8.50
N ILE A 84 7.13 26.47 9.38
CA ILE A 84 6.93 27.89 9.07
C ILE A 84 8.28 28.63 9.01
N ALA A 85 9.22 28.25 9.87
CA ALA A 85 10.55 28.84 9.96
C ALA A 85 11.59 27.71 10.08
N PRO A 86 12.74 27.78 9.37
CA PRO A 86 13.16 28.85 8.46
C PRO A 86 12.26 28.98 7.20
N LEU A 87 12.40 30.06 6.42
CA LEU A 87 11.61 30.25 5.20
C LEU A 87 12.06 29.27 4.10
N PRO A 88 11.21 28.87 3.15
CA PRO A 88 11.56 27.95 2.05
C PRO A 88 12.80 28.33 1.24
N SER A 89 13.10 29.63 1.14
CA SER A 89 14.30 30.15 0.45
C SER A 89 15.60 30.02 1.27
N SER A 90 15.53 29.58 2.51
CA SER A 90 16.69 29.43 3.39
C SER A 90 17.45 28.14 3.09
N PRO A 91 18.81 28.16 3.07
CA PRO A 91 19.60 26.94 2.91
C PRO A 91 19.29 25.86 3.95
N SER A 92 18.85 26.27 5.16
CA SER A 92 18.52 25.34 6.24
C SER A 92 17.11 24.74 6.14
N TYR A 93 16.25 25.23 5.24
CA TYR A 93 14.85 24.75 5.16
C TYR A 93 14.77 23.27 4.83
N VAL A 94 15.48 22.84 3.79
CA VAL A 94 15.46 21.45 3.31
C VAL A 94 15.91 20.49 4.41
N HIS A 95 16.94 20.87 5.17
CA HIS A 95 17.43 20.08 6.31
C HIS A 95 16.38 19.99 7.42
N CYS A 96 15.85 21.12 7.89
CA CYS A 96 14.86 21.12 8.98
C CYS A 96 13.54 20.45 8.60
N GLU A 97 13.08 20.61 7.36
CA GLU A 97 11.88 19.94 6.86
C GLU A 97 12.08 18.43 6.83
N LYS A 98 13.24 17.97 6.36
CA LYS A 98 13.59 16.55 6.30
C LYS A 98 13.62 15.90 7.68
N GLU A 99 14.34 16.49 8.63
CA GLU A 99 14.44 15.97 10.01
C GLU A 99 13.05 15.87 10.67
N LEU A 100 12.22 16.89 10.47
CA LEU A 100 10.86 16.88 11.01
C LEU A 100 9.95 15.85 10.32
N ASP A 101 10.06 15.70 9.00
CA ASP A 101 9.28 14.70 8.24
C ASP A 101 9.66 13.28 8.65
N GLN A 102 10.94 12.99 8.89
CA GLN A 102 11.41 11.68 9.35
C GLN A 102 10.77 11.23 10.66
N LEU A 103 10.42 12.17 11.55
CA LEU A 103 9.75 11.87 12.82
C LEU A 103 8.22 11.79 12.66
N ILE A 104 7.62 12.76 11.97
CA ILE A 104 6.16 12.88 11.88
C ILE A 104 5.58 11.82 10.94
N ARG A 105 6.23 11.59 9.79
CA ARG A 105 5.73 10.71 8.74
C ARG A 105 5.45 9.29 9.24
N PRO A 106 6.37 8.57 9.92
CA PRO A 106 6.06 7.23 10.44
C PRO A 106 5.01 7.23 11.55
N PHE A 107 4.88 8.32 12.30
CA PHE A 107 3.86 8.47 13.34
C PHE A 107 2.45 8.65 12.75
N VAL A 108 2.30 9.49 11.72
CA VAL A 108 1.03 9.83 11.08
C VAL A 108 0.62 8.79 10.04
N TYR A 109 1.52 8.43 9.13
CA TYR A 109 1.25 7.63 7.94
C TYR A 109 1.84 6.23 8.09
N ARG A 110 1.18 5.40 8.90
CA ARG A 110 1.62 4.03 9.14
C ARG A 110 1.50 3.18 7.87
N ARG A 111 2.51 2.34 7.63
CA ARG A 111 2.54 1.41 6.48
C ARG A 111 1.44 0.35 6.51
N HIS A 112 0.95 0.00 7.71
CA HIS A 112 -0.16 -0.92 7.90
C HIS A 112 -1.36 -0.16 8.43
N LEU A 113 -2.53 -0.38 7.80
CA LEU A 113 -3.77 0.17 8.30
C LEU A 113 -4.05 -0.42 9.68
N ASP A 114 -4.18 0.44 10.67
CA ASP A 114 -4.72 0.03 11.94
C ASP A 114 -6.21 0.36 11.90
N TYR A 115 -7.07 -0.58 11.50
CA TYR A 115 -8.52 -0.38 11.54
C TYR A 115 -9.04 -0.11 12.96
N GLY A 116 -8.26 -0.43 14.01
CA GLY A 116 -8.52 0.06 15.37
C GLY A 116 -8.46 1.59 15.47
N VAL A 117 -7.68 2.26 14.61
CA VAL A 117 -7.68 3.71 14.43
C VAL A 117 -9.04 4.16 13.88
N ILE A 118 -9.65 3.48 12.89
CA ILE A 118 -11.00 3.84 12.37
C ILE A 118 -12.06 3.73 13.47
N ALA A 119 -12.03 2.69 14.31
CA ALA A 119 -12.93 2.58 15.45
C ALA A 119 -12.70 3.71 16.48
N SER A 120 -11.44 3.97 16.84
CA SER A 120 -11.06 5.06 17.77
C SER A 120 -11.44 6.45 17.23
N ILE A 121 -11.36 6.61 15.92
CA ILE A 121 -11.78 7.77 15.14
C ILE A 121 -13.28 8.00 15.28
N ARG A 122 -14.08 6.96 15.10
CA ARG A 122 -15.54 7.05 15.26
C ARG A 122 -15.92 7.40 16.70
N GLU A 123 -15.25 6.82 17.68
CA GLU A 123 -15.45 7.14 19.10
C GLU A 123 -15.09 8.60 19.40
N LEU A 124 -13.94 9.08 18.91
CA LEU A 124 -13.53 10.48 19.07
C LEU A 124 -14.53 11.44 18.42
N HIS A 125 -15.00 11.13 17.21
CA HIS A 125 -15.99 11.94 16.51
C HIS A 125 -17.31 12.01 17.31
N ALA A 126 -17.81 10.88 17.78
CA ALA A 126 -19.02 10.80 18.58
C ALA A 126 -18.89 11.60 19.89
N GLN A 127 -17.72 11.57 20.54
CA GLN A 127 -17.44 12.38 21.74
C GLN A 127 -17.47 13.88 21.43
N ILE A 128 -16.79 14.33 20.37
CA ILE A 128 -16.74 15.75 19.95
C ILE A 128 -18.15 16.24 19.64
N GLN A 129 -18.93 15.46 18.90
CA GLN A 129 -20.29 15.82 18.52
C GLN A 129 -21.21 15.92 19.76
N HIS A 130 -21.15 14.95 20.67
CA HIS A 130 -21.94 14.97 21.90
C HIS A 130 -21.61 16.17 22.80
N GLU A 131 -20.33 16.54 22.88
CA GLU A 131 -19.91 17.76 23.60
C GLU A 131 -20.43 19.04 22.91
N ALA A 132 -20.38 19.10 21.58
CA ALA A 132 -20.89 20.25 20.82
C ALA A 132 -22.41 20.41 20.97
N GLU A 133 -23.16 19.30 20.94
CA GLU A 133 -24.61 19.27 21.15
C GLU A 133 -24.98 19.73 22.57
N LYS A 134 -24.24 19.28 23.60
CA LYS A 134 -24.40 19.74 24.99
C LYS A 134 -24.11 21.24 25.18
N ARG A 135 -23.11 21.78 24.48
CA ARG A 135 -22.79 23.23 24.56
C ARG A 135 -23.82 24.07 23.83
N SER A 136 -24.33 23.57 22.70
CA SER A 136 -25.40 24.20 21.93
C SER A 136 -26.74 24.23 22.67
N SER A 137 -27.05 23.18 23.45
CA SER A 137 -28.26 23.16 24.29
C SER A 137 -28.20 24.13 25.47
N ASN A 138 -27.01 24.41 26.00
CA ASN A 138 -26.79 25.45 27.02
C ASN A 138 -26.96 26.88 26.48
N HIS A 139 -26.77 27.11 25.17
CA HIS A 139 -27.08 28.37 24.47
C HIS A 139 -28.54 28.40 23.99
N HIS A 140 -29.51 28.56 24.90
CA HIS A 140 -30.95 28.80 24.66
C HIS A 140 -31.59 28.10 23.41
N GLY A 141 -31.10 26.91 23.01
CA GLY A 141 -31.54 26.15 21.85
C GLY A 141 -31.49 26.83 20.48
N ARG A 142 -30.99 28.07 20.35
CA ARG A 142 -31.10 28.88 19.11
C ARG A 142 -29.79 29.09 18.36
N SER A 143 -28.64 28.81 18.98
CA SER A 143 -27.33 29.03 18.39
C SER A 143 -26.67 27.72 17.97
N LYS A 144 -26.63 27.45 16.65
CA LYS A 144 -26.01 26.23 16.09
C LYS A 144 -24.51 26.49 15.82
N ASP A 145 -23.66 25.58 16.28
CA ASP A 145 -22.23 25.55 15.93
C ASP A 145 -22.06 24.95 14.52
N ILE A 146 -21.59 25.75 13.56
CA ILE A 146 -21.43 25.32 12.16
C ILE A 146 -20.17 24.48 11.91
N LYS A 147 -19.26 24.43 12.88
CA LYS A 147 -17.98 23.74 12.78
C LYS A 147 -18.04 22.36 13.43
N LEU A 148 -18.48 22.31 14.69
CA LEU A 148 -18.52 21.10 15.50
C LEU A 148 -19.88 20.40 15.51
N GLY A 149 -20.95 21.10 15.12
CA GLY A 149 -22.27 20.49 15.02
C GLY A 149 -22.37 19.49 13.87
N ARG A 150 -23.43 18.68 13.90
CA ARG A 150 -23.75 17.69 12.87
C ARG A 150 -23.77 18.31 11.47
N GLY A 151 -23.06 17.69 10.53
CA GLY A 151 -22.91 18.20 9.17
C GLY A 151 -21.98 19.42 9.04
N GLY A 152 -21.18 19.69 10.06
CA GLY A 152 -20.31 20.86 10.14
C GLY A 152 -18.97 20.70 9.39
N ILE A 153 -18.17 21.77 9.43
CA ILE A 153 -16.83 21.81 8.78
C ILE A 153 -15.96 20.64 9.25
N ARG A 154 -16.03 20.30 10.54
CA ARG A 154 -15.17 19.28 11.14
C ARG A 154 -15.43 17.89 10.58
N GLU A 155 -16.68 17.53 10.27
CA GLU A 155 -17.03 16.24 9.65
C GLU A 155 -16.35 16.07 8.29
N ILE A 156 -16.34 17.13 7.47
CA ILE A 156 -15.69 17.10 6.15
C ILE A 156 -14.18 16.95 6.28
N GLU A 157 -13.55 17.71 7.19
CA GLU A 157 -12.11 17.61 7.45
C GLU A 157 -11.74 16.22 7.96
N PHE A 158 -12.56 15.68 8.86
CA PHE A 158 -12.34 14.38 9.46
C PHE A 158 -12.44 13.26 8.42
N LEU A 159 -13.43 13.32 7.53
CA LEU A 159 -13.57 12.37 6.42
C LEU A 159 -12.35 12.42 5.49
N ALA A 160 -11.90 13.62 5.09
CA ALA A 160 -10.69 13.76 4.28
C ALA A 160 -9.46 13.20 5.01
N GLN A 161 -9.20 13.62 6.25
CA GLN A 161 -8.06 13.20 7.05
C GLN A 161 -8.06 11.71 7.37
N MET A 162 -9.23 11.09 7.53
CA MET A 162 -9.37 9.65 7.67
C MET A 162 -8.76 8.93 6.45
N PHE A 163 -9.12 9.34 5.23
CA PHE A 163 -8.49 8.78 4.02
C PHE A 163 -6.99 9.03 3.96
N GLN A 164 -6.50 10.15 4.50
CA GLN A 164 -5.07 10.42 4.59
C GLN A 164 -4.35 9.49 5.57
N LEU A 165 -4.92 9.22 6.75
CA LEU A 165 -4.37 8.26 7.70
C LEU A 165 -4.40 6.85 7.13
N MET A 166 -5.48 6.51 6.43
CA MET A 166 -5.64 5.20 5.83
C MET A 166 -4.68 4.97 4.67
N ARG A 167 -4.60 5.91 3.72
CA ARG A 167 -3.86 5.69 2.47
C ARG A 167 -2.50 6.34 2.44
N GLY A 168 -2.24 7.39 3.24
CA GLY A 168 -0.97 8.13 3.20
C GLY A 168 0.26 7.29 3.54
N GLY A 169 0.10 6.18 4.26
CA GLY A 169 1.19 5.23 4.51
C GLY A 169 1.68 4.52 3.26
N THR A 170 0.77 4.16 2.36
CA THR A 170 1.01 3.35 1.17
C THR A 170 0.93 4.15 -0.14
N ASP A 171 0.28 5.31 -0.13
CA ASP A 171 0.11 6.22 -1.25
C ASP A 171 0.55 7.64 -0.84
N PRO A 172 1.77 8.06 -1.22
CA PRO A 172 2.30 9.39 -0.94
C PRO A 172 1.39 10.55 -1.34
N ARG A 173 0.52 10.39 -2.35
CA ARG A 173 -0.40 11.46 -2.80
C ARG A 173 -1.39 11.87 -1.72
N PHE A 174 -1.75 10.96 -0.80
CA PHE A 174 -2.65 11.26 0.31
C PHE A 174 -1.99 12.06 1.45
N ARG A 175 -0.70 12.40 1.34
CA ARG A 175 0.01 13.24 2.32
C ARG A 175 -0.15 14.74 2.07
N ILE A 176 -0.93 15.13 1.05
CA ILE A 176 -1.29 16.53 0.76
C ILE A 176 -2.15 17.12 1.88
N ARG A 177 -1.85 18.35 2.32
CA ARG A 177 -2.52 18.95 3.48
C ARG A 177 -3.90 19.58 3.18
N PRO A 178 -4.14 20.24 2.03
CA PRO A 178 -5.39 20.95 1.79
C PRO A 178 -6.60 20.01 1.66
N THR A 179 -7.65 20.24 2.45
CA THR A 179 -8.83 19.37 2.51
C THR A 179 -9.51 19.21 1.15
N LEU A 180 -9.63 20.29 0.37
CA LEU A 180 -10.25 20.23 -0.97
C LEU A 180 -9.43 19.42 -1.97
N GLU A 181 -8.10 19.47 -1.89
CA GLU A 181 -7.22 18.67 -2.75
C GLU A 181 -7.27 17.19 -2.37
N VAL A 182 -7.39 16.87 -1.07
CA VAL A 182 -7.63 15.49 -0.61
C VAL A 182 -8.96 14.96 -1.15
N LEU A 183 -10.03 15.75 -1.07
CA LEU A 183 -11.33 15.38 -1.64
C LEU A 183 -11.25 15.16 -3.15
N GLU A 184 -10.54 16.03 -3.87
CA GLU A 184 -10.31 15.87 -5.30
C GLU A 184 -9.53 14.60 -5.63
N LEU A 185 -8.50 14.26 -4.84
CA LEU A 185 -7.77 13.00 -4.98
C LEU A 185 -8.68 11.78 -4.74
N ILE A 186 -9.57 11.83 -3.74
CA ILE A 186 -10.55 10.77 -3.47
C ILE A 186 -11.48 10.57 -4.68
N LYS A 187 -11.91 11.65 -5.33
CA LYS A 187 -12.71 11.62 -6.57
C LYS A 187 -11.92 11.02 -7.74
N GLN A 188 -10.69 11.46 -7.97
CA GLN A 188 -9.86 10.99 -9.09
C GLN A 188 -9.51 9.50 -8.96
N GLN A 189 -9.31 9.01 -7.74
CA GLN A 189 -9.11 7.58 -7.47
C GLN A 189 -10.43 6.79 -7.47
N GLY A 190 -11.57 7.46 -7.65
CA GLY A 190 -12.91 6.85 -7.64
C GLY A 190 -13.25 6.14 -6.33
N ILE A 191 -12.66 6.55 -5.20
CA ILE A 191 -12.88 5.90 -3.90
C ILE A 191 -14.30 6.15 -3.40
N LEU A 192 -14.81 7.36 -3.63
CA LEU A 192 -16.20 7.74 -3.41
C LEU A 192 -16.81 8.25 -4.73
N PRO A 193 -18.14 8.16 -4.90
CA PRO A 193 -18.82 8.70 -6.09
C PRO A 193 -18.47 10.17 -6.32
N ALA A 194 -18.23 10.54 -7.58
CA ALA A 194 -17.85 11.91 -7.94
C ALA A 194 -18.88 12.95 -7.46
N GLN A 195 -20.17 12.62 -7.55
CA GLN A 195 -21.28 13.46 -7.08
C GLN A 195 -21.24 13.71 -5.56
N ASP A 196 -20.86 12.70 -4.77
CA ASP A 196 -20.76 12.81 -3.32
C ASP A 196 -19.59 13.74 -2.93
N ILE A 197 -18.46 13.62 -3.63
CA ILE A 197 -17.31 14.49 -3.41
C ILE A 197 -17.60 15.94 -3.79
N GLU A 198 -18.26 16.17 -4.94
CA GLU A 198 -18.65 17.53 -5.35
C GLU A 198 -19.60 18.17 -4.33
N SER A 199 -20.52 17.39 -3.76
CA SER A 199 -21.40 17.84 -2.68
C SER A 199 -20.61 18.26 -1.43
N LEU A 200 -19.62 17.46 -1.01
CA LEU A 200 -18.73 17.78 0.12
C LEU A 200 -17.86 19.01 -0.14
N GLN A 201 -17.29 19.14 -1.34
CA GLN A 201 -16.48 20.30 -1.72
C GLN A 201 -17.32 21.59 -1.68
N ASN A 202 -18.51 21.57 -2.26
CA ASN A 202 -19.44 22.69 -2.25
C ASN A 202 -19.86 23.07 -0.81
N ALA A 203 -20.17 22.07 0.03
CA ALA A 203 -20.48 22.29 1.43
C ALA A 203 -19.31 22.89 2.20
N TYR A 204 -18.08 22.42 1.99
CA TYR A 204 -16.88 22.94 2.64
C TYR A 204 -16.66 24.41 2.30
N VAL A 205 -16.75 24.77 1.01
CA VAL A 205 -16.58 26.16 0.55
C VAL A 205 -17.66 27.06 1.15
N PHE A 206 -18.92 26.61 1.16
CA PHE A 206 -20.04 27.34 1.75
C PHE A 206 -19.84 27.57 3.25
N LEU A 207 -19.56 26.50 4.01
CA LEU A 207 -19.41 26.57 5.47
C LEU A 207 -18.18 27.38 5.90
N ARG A 208 -17.05 27.30 5.18
CA ARG A 208 -15.87 28.14 5.44
C ARG A 208 -16.14 29.61 5.13
N ARG A 209 -16.87 29.91 4.05
CA ARG A 209 -17.31 31.29 3.76
C ARG A 209 -18.19 31.82 4.88
N LEU A 210 -19.15 31.02 5.35
CA LEU A 210 -20.03 31.36 6.46
C LEU A 210 -19.25 31.61 7.76
N GLU A 211 -18.32 30.72 8.12
CA GLU A 211 -17.43 30.86 9.28
C GLU A 211 -16.67 32.19 9.22
N HIS A 212 -16.02 32.50 8.08
CA HIS A 212 -15.28 33.75 7.94
C HIS A 212 -16.19 34.98 8.09
N ARG A 213 -17.42 34.95 7.57
CA ARG A 213 -18.39 36.06 7.73
C ARG A 213 -18.81 36.26 9.18
N ILE A 214 -19.06 35.16 9.90
CA ILE A 214 -19.38 35.20 11.34
C ILE A 214 -18.21 35.79 12.14
N GLN A 215 -16.98 35.38 11.83
CA GLN A 215 -15.79 35.84 12.57
C GLN A 215 -15.46 37.31 12.30
N ILE A 216 -15.57 37.76 11.04
CA ILE A 216 -15.29 39.15 10.66
C ILE A 216 -16.31 40.12 11.27
N TRP A 217 -17.55 39.67 11.53
CA TRP A 217 -18.62 40.51 12.06
C TRP A 217 -18.25 41.19 13.38
N GLU A 218 -17.57 40.47 14.28
CA GLU A 218 -17.16 40.96 15.61
C GLU A 218 -15.66 40.82 15.88
N ASP A 219 -14.87 40.44 14.86
CA ASP A 219 -13.44 40.07 15.01
C ASP A 219 -13.20 39.02 16.12
N GLN A 220 -14.15 38.09 16.25
CA GLN A 220 -14.18 37.05 17.28
C GLN A 220 -13.98 35.67 16.70
N GLN A 221 -13.29 34.80 17.44
CA GLN A 221 -13.16 33.38 17.12
C GLN A 221 -14.42 32.62 17.55
N THR A 222 -15.53 32.88 16.87
CA THR A 222 -16.81 32.18 17.10
C THR A 222 -17.21 31.33 15.90
N HIS A 223 -17.93 30.25 16.19
CA HIS A 223 -18.48 29.30 15.23
C HIS A 223 -20.01 29.21 15.33
N TYR A 224 -20.59 30.05 16.18
CA TYR A 224 -22.00 30.06 16.50
C TYR A 224 -22.73 31.01 15.56
N LEU A 225 -23.88 30.57 15.04
CA LEU A 225 -24.78 31.49 14.34
C LEU A 225 -25.28 32.57 15.32
N PRO A 226 -25.41 33.83 14.86
CA PRO A 226 -26.00 34.87 15.69
C PRO A 226 -27.43 34.49 16.09
N GLU A 227 -27.84 34.84 17.31
CA GLU A 227 -29.19 34.55 17.81
C GLU A 227 -30.26 35.51 17.25
N ASP A 228 -29.85 36.74 16.91
CA ASP A 228 -30.70 37.81 16.38
C ASP A 228 -31.05 37.59 14.89
N ASP A 229 -32.34 37.71 14.55
CA ASP A 229 -32.84 37.52 13.19
C ASP A 229 -32.36 38.61 12.22
N ALA A 230 -32.17 39.84 12.69
CA ALA A 230 -31.62 40.89 11.85
C ALA A 230 -30.14 40.62 11.49
N ALA A 231 -29.35 40.09 12.42
CA ALA A 231 -27.99 39.62 12.15
C ALA A 231 -27.98 38.43 11.18
N ARG A 232 -28.90 37.46 11.31
CA ARG A 232 -29.04 36.35 10.36
C ARG A 232 -29.41 36.80 8.95
N THR A 233 -30.30 37.79 8.84
CA THR A 233 -30.67 38.38 7.55
C THR A 233 -29.47 39.02 6.87
N ARG A 234 -28.67 39.82 7.60
CA ARG A 234 -27.43 40.43 7.08
C ARG A 234 -26.40 39.37 6.67
N LEU A 235 -26.27 38.31 7.46
CA LEU A 235 -25.39 37.18 7.15
C LEU A 235 -25.82 36.51 5.84
N GLY A 236 -27.12 36.22 5.68
CA GLY A 236 -27.68 35.69 4.44
C GLY A 236 -27.42 36.58 3.22
N MET A 237 -27.62 37.89 3.35
CA MET A 237 -27.28 38.86 2.30
C MET A 237 -25.79 38.84 1.95
N SER A 238 -24.90 38.69 2.93
CA SER A 238 -23.44 38.63 2.72
C SER A 238 -22.94 37.32 2.08
N MET A 239 -23.77 36.28 2.13
CA MET A 239 -23.50 34.94 1.59
C MET A 239 -23.99 34.78 0.15
N GLY A 240 -25.09 35.46 -0.24
CA GLY A 240 -25.69 35.40 -1.56
C GLY A 240 -24.94 36.18 -2.65
N ASN A 241 -25.20 35.84 -3.92
CA ASN A 241 -24.83 36.68 -5.05
C ASN A 241 -25.78 37.90 -5.08
N LEU A 242 -25.23 39.10 -5.23
CA LEU A 242 -25.87 40.42 -5.10
C LEU A 242 -27.07 40.71 -6.02
N GLU A 243 -27.61 39.73 -6.74
CA GLU A 243 -28.67 39.92 -7.75
C GLU A 243 -30.09 39.92 -7.17
N TYR A 244 -30.34 39.28 -6.02
CA TYR A 244 -31.62 39.34 -5.31
C TYR A 244 -31.38 39.31 -3.81
N ALA A 245 -32.13 40.12 -3.04
CA ALA A 245 -32.08 40.09 -1.58
C ALA A 245 -32.58 38.73 -1.10
N PRO A 246 -31.71 37.81 -0.65
CA PRO A 246 -32.15 36.49 -0.25
C PRO A 246 -32.93 36.65 1.05
N GLU A 247 -34.18 36.17 1.09
CA GLU A 247 -34.91 36.06 2.35
C GLU A 247 -34.11 35.16 3.33
N GLN A 248 -34.13 35.49 4.62
CA GLN A 248 -33.43 34.72 5.67
C GLN A 248 -33.76 33.22 5.59
N SER A 249 -34.98 32.87 5.19
CA SER A 249 -35.48 31.51 4.95
C SER A 249 -34.65 30.74 3.91
N MET A 250 -34.28 31.37 2.80
CA MET A 250 -33.50 30.74 1.73
C MET A 250 -32.09 30.40 2.19
N PHE A 251 -31.42 31.34 2.86
CA PHE A 251 -30.08 31.12 3.41
C PHE A 251 -30.07 29.97 4.44
N MET A 252 -31.04 29.96 5.36
CA MET A 252 -31.14 28.89 6.37
C MET A 252 -31.44 27.53 5.73
N SER A 253 -32.27 27.49 4.68
CA SER A 253 -32.55 26.27 3.92
C SER A 253 -31.31 25.76 3.16
N GLU A 254 -30.52 26.66 2.58
CA GLU A 254 -29.27 26.29 1.91
C GLU A 254 -28.23 25.74 2.91
N LEU A 255 -28.09 26.38 4.08
CA LEU A 255 -27.25 25.87 5.17
C LEU A 255 -27.70 24.48 5.61
N GLU A 256 -28.99 24.27 5.85
CA GLU A 256 -29.54 22.98 6.26
C GLU A 256 -29.34 21.91 5.18
N ARG A 257 -29.49 22.26 3.90
CA ARG A 257 -29.20 21.37 2.77
C ARG A 257 -27.75 20.90 2.79
N HIS A 258 -26.79 21.81 2.96
CA HIS A 258 -25.37 21.46 3.05
C HIS A 258 -25.06 20.60 4.27
N GLN A 259 -25.53 20.99 5.47
CA GLN A 259 -25.30 20.22 6.69
C GLN A 259 -25.94 18.82 6.61
N THR A 260 -27.14 18.71 6.04
CA THR A 260 -27.83 17.43 5.86
C THR A 260 -27.07 16.53 4.89
N ALA A 261 -26.59 17.08 3.77
CA ALA A 261 -25.78 16.35 2.81
C ALA A 261 -24.47 15.84 3.43
N VAL A 262 -23.75 16.70 4.16
CA VAL A 262 -22.52 16.31 4.86
C VAL A 262 -22.82 15.19 5.88
N ALA A 263 -23.82 15.36 6.73
CA ALA A 263 -24.16 14.37 7.75
C ALA A 263 -24.57 13.01 7.14
N GLN A 264 -25.29 13.02 6.01
CA GLN A 264 -25.65 11.81 5.28
C GLN A 264 -24.43 11.13 4.66
N LEU A 265 -23.55 11.88 4.00
CA LEU A 265 -22.36 11.35 3.35
C LEU A 265 -21.33 10.85 4.36
N PHE A 266 -21.13 11.59 5.45
CA PHE A 266 -20.34 11.15 6.59
C PHE A 266 -20.93 9.86 7.17
N GLY A 267 -22.24 9.83 7.42
CA GLY A 267 -22.97 8.64 7.82
C GLY A 267 -22.68 7.45 6.89
N LYS A 268 -22.86 7.61 5.58
CA LYS A 268 -22.57 6.56 4.58
C LYS A 268 -21.12 6.08 4.59
N ALA A 269 -20.16 6.99 4.76
CA ALA A 269 -18.73 6.63 4.81
C ALA A 269 -18.39 5.76 6.03
N PHE A 270 -19.14 5.85 7.13
CA PHE A 270 -18.96 5.06 8.34
C PHE A 270 -20.02 3.95 8.56
N ALA A 271 -21.14 4.01 7.83
CA ALA A 271 -22.25 3.06 7.87
C ALA A 271 -22.05 1.97 6.81
N LEU A 272 -21.03 1.16 7.02
CA LEU A 272 -21.08 -0.23 6.57
C LEU A 272 -22.13 -0.93 7.41
N ASP A 273 -23.32 -1.11 6.84
CA ASP A 273 -24.46 -1.93 7.26
C ASP A 273 -24.40 -2.47 8.70
N ASP A 274 -24.80 -1.65 9.68
CA ASP A 274 -24.74 -1.99 11.12
C ASP A 274 -25.50 -3.29 11.47
N SER A 275 -26.52 -3.67 10.68
CA SER A 275 -27.30 -4.90 10.89
C SER A 275 -26.56 -6.18 10.50
N ALA A 276 -25.53 -6.10 9.66
CA ALA A 276 -24.77 -7.26 9.22
C ALA A 276 -23.51 -7.49 10.08
N ARG A 277 -23.09 -6.47 10.85
CA ARG A 277 -21.89 -6.52 11.69
C ARG A 277 -21.97 -7.62 12.74
N LEU A 278 -20.81 -8.15 13.08
CA LEU A 278 -20.70 -9.08 14.20
C LEU A 278 -21.08 -8.35 15.50
N ASP A 279 -22.16 -8.81 16.14
CA ASP A 279 -22.46 -8.42 17.50
C ASP A 279 -21.32 -8.90 18.39
N ASN A 280 -20.59 -7.96 18.98
CA ASN A 280 -19.48 -8.26 19.87
C ASN A 280 -19.97 -8.60 21.29
N ALA A 281 -21.22 -9.04 21.45
CA ALA A 281 -21.69 -9.67 22.67
C ALA A 281 -20.85 -10.91 23.01
N SER A 282 -20.80 -11.25 24.30
CA SER A 282 -20.20 -12.50 24.76
C SER A 282 -20.93 -13.69 24.13
N LEU A 283 -20.17 -14.65 23.60
CA LEU A 283 -20.71 -15.93 23.15
C LEU A 283 -21.61 -16.57 24.22
N PRO A 284 -22.63 -17.34 23.81
CA PRO A 284 -23.38 -18.18 24.74
C PRO A 284 -22.45 -19.03 25.60
N ALA A 285 -22.74 -19.12 26.90
CA ALA A 285 -21.91 -19.88 27.83
C ALA A 285 -21.83 -21.35 27.38
N GLY A 286 -20.61 -21.84 27.14
CA GLY A 286 -20.37 -23.22 26.70
C GLY A 286 -20.47 -23.43 25.18
N TRP A 287 -20.49 -22.38 24.36
CA TRP A 287 -20.41 -22.55 22.91
C TRP A 287 -19.11 -23.25 22.48
N GLU A 288 -19.23 -24.23 21.60
CA GLU A 288 -18.14 -24.93 20.93
C GLU A 288 -18.55 -25.30 19.49
N PRO A 289 -17.60 -25.46 18.55
CA PRO A 289 -17.90 -26.00 17.23
C PRO A 289 -18.55 -27.39 17.34
N ASP A 290 -19.60 -27.65 16.55
CA ASP A 290 -20.27 -28.95 16.51
C ASP A 290 -19.27 -30.07 16.17
N SER A 291 -18.99 -30.94 17.14
CA SER A 291 -18.00 -32.00 17.01
C SER A 291 -18.31 -33.03 15.91
N LYS A 292 -19.56 -33.10 15.43
CA LYS A 292 -19.91 -33.96 14.28
C LYS A 292 -19.45 -33.38 12.96
N SER A 293 -19.66 -32.07 12.77
CA SER A 293 -19.29 -31.35 11.56
C SER A 293 -17.82 -30.89 11.58
N PHE A 294 -17.28 -30.68 12.78
CA PHE A 294 -15.97 -30.07 13.04
C PHE A 294 -15.15 -30.85 14.08
N PRO A 295 -14.87 -32.15 13.86
CA PRO A 295 -14.19 -32.99 14.84
C PRO A 295 -12.81 -32.45 15.24
N GLU A 296 -11.97 -32.03 14.28
CA GLU A 296 -10.63 -31.53 14.55
C GLU A 296 -10.65 -30.09 15.08
N SER A 297 -11.50 -29.23 14.53
CA SER A 297 -11.62 -27.84 15.02
C SER A 297 -12.19 -27.77 16.44
N SER A 298 -13.06 -28.69 16.85
CA SER A 298 -13.59 -28.78 18.22
C SER A 298 -12.48 -29.11 19.23
N VAL A 299 -11.56 -30.02 18.87
CA VAL A 299 -10.36 -30.31 19.66
C VAL A 299 -9.46 -29.08 19.74
N ARG A 300 -9.25 -28.39 18.61
CA ARG A 300 -8.43 -27.17 18.56
C ARG A 300 -9.01 -26.03 19.39
N TRP A 301 -10.33 -25.84 19.37
CA TRP A 301 -11.04 -24.84 20.19
C TRP A 301 -10.83 -25.09 21.69
N SER A 302 -10.96 -26.35 22.13
CA SER A 302 -10.72 -26.73 23.52
C SER A 302 -9.27 -26.45 23.95
N ALA A 303 -8.30 -26.76 23.10
CA ALA A 303 -6.89 -26.44 23.34
C ALA A 303 -6.65 -24.91 23.38
N TRP A 304 -7.29 -24.15 22.49
CA TRP A 304 -7.20 -22.69 22.46
C TRP A 304 -7.72 -22.05 23.75
N GLY A 305 -8.86 -22.51 24.27
CA GLY A 305 -9.50 -22.03 25.51
C GLY A 305 -8.61 -22.12 26.75
N SER A 306 -7.66 -23.06 26.77
CA SER A 306 -6.71 -23.24 27.88
C SER A 306 -5.33 -22.61 27.60
N SER A 307 -5.09 -22.13 26.38
CA SER A 307 -3.78 -21.71 25.91
C SER A 307 -3.28 -20.41 26.58
N PRO A 308 -1.96 -20.29 26.83
CA PRO A 308 -1.38 -19.05 27.33
C PRO A 308 -1.49 -17.91 26.31
N LYS A 309 -1.48 -18.23 25.01
CA LYS A 309 -1.63 -17.24 23.93
C LYS A 309 -2.97 -16.50 24.05
N GLN A 310 -4.08 -17.21 24.24
CA GLN A 310 -5.40 -16.59 24.39
C GLN A 310 -5.49 -15.73 25.66
N LYS A 311 -4.90 -16.18 26.77
CA LYS A 311 -4.91 -15.45 28.06
C LYS A 311 -4.12 -14.15 28.01
N GLN A 312 -3.12 -14.05 27.14
CA GLN A 312 -2.30 -12.84 26.94
C GLN A 312 -2.96 -11.83 25.99
N LEU A 313 -4.02 -12.21 25.27
CA LEU A 313 -4.72 -11.28 24.38
C LEU A 313 -5.54 -10.26 25.19
N PRO A 314 -5.63 -9.00 24.73
CA PRO A 314 -6.58 -8.03 25.27
C PRO A 314 -8.01 -8.58 25.23
N ASP A 315 -8.83 -8.24 26.23
CA ASP A 315 -10.19 -8.77 26.35
C ASP A 315 -11.04 -8.53 25.08
N LYS A 316 -10.93 -7.35 24.47
CA LYS A 316 -11.60 -6.99 23.21
C LYS A 316 -11.18 -7.89 22.05
N SER A 317 -9.87 -8.15 21.90
CA SER A 317 -9.35 -9.03 20.83
C SER A 317 -9.77 -10.48 21.03
N ARG A 318 -9.76 -10.96 22.29
CA ARG A 318 -10.24 -12.30 22.63
C ARG A 318 -11.72 -12.50 22.29
N LEU A 319 -12.54 -11.49 22.57
CA LEU A 319 -13.98 -11.49 22.26
C LEU A 319 -14.23 -11.54 20.76
N ILE A 320 -13.59 -10.66 19.99
CA ILE A 320 -13.72 -10.62 18.53
C ILE A 320 -13.25 -11.95 17.90
N PHE A 321 -12.11 -12.48 18.33
CA PHE A 321 -11.59 -13.77 17.85
C PHE A 321 -12.62 -14.89 18.03
N ASN A 322 -13.17 -14.99 19.24
CA ASN A 322 -14.13 -16.04 19.58
C ASN A 322 -15.42 -15.91 18.74
N ASN A 323 -15.93 -14.69 18.58
CA ASN A 323 -17.13 -14.42 17.78
C ASN A 323 -16.90 -14.69 16.29
N LEU A 324 -15.70 -14.43 15.76
CA LEU A 324 -15.34 -14.76 14.38
C LEU A 324 -15.34 -16.27 14.12
N ILE A 325 -14.77 -17.06 15.02
CA ILE A 325 -14.79 -18.53 14.92
C ILE A 325 -16.23 -19.05 14.93
N CYS A 326 -17.07 -18.55 15.85
CA CYS A 326 -18.48 -18.93 15.90
C CYS A 326 -19.20 -18.62 14.60
N LYS A 327 -19.05 -17.40 14.09
CA LYS A 327 -19.70 -16.97 12.86
C LYS A 327 -19.21 -17.76 11.64
N ALA A 328 -17.91 -18.07 11.58
CA ALA A 328 -17.36 -18.90 10.51
C ALA A 328 -17.94 -20.32 10.54
N ALA A 329 -18.04 -20.93 11.73
CA ALA A 329 -18.67 -22.23 11.89
C ALA A 329 -20.14 -22.23 11.42
N ASP A 330 -20.91 -21.20 11.81
CA ASP A 330 -22.31 -21.05 11.38
C ASP A 330 -22.44 -20.92 9.86
N ILE A 331 -21.59 -20.11 9.22
CA ILE A 331 -21.58 -19.92 7.76
C ILE A 331 -21.25 -21.24 7.05
N LEU A 332 -20.21 -21.95 7.50
CA LEU A 332 -19.78 -23.20 6.90
C LEU A 332 -20.80 -24.33 7.09
N GLN A 333 -21.55 -24.34 8.20
CA GLN A 333 -22.63 -25.30 8.41
C GLN A 333 -23.86 -25.03 7.55
N ALA A 334 -24.18 -23.76 7.30
CA ALA A 334 -25.30 -23.37 6.47
C ALA A 334 -25.05 -23.69 4.97
N ASP A 335 -23.79 -23.74 4.54
CA ASP A 335 -23.39 -24.10 3.17
C ASP A 335 -23.43 -25.63 2.96
N CYS A 336 -24.64 -26.20 2.91
CA CYS A 336 -24.90 -27.64 2.83
C CYS A 336 -24.39 -28.36 1.57
N GLN A 337 -23.83 -27.65 0.58
CA GLN A 337 -23.49 -28.25 -0.73
C GLN A 337 -22.10 -28.91 -0.81
N SER A 338 -21.19 -28.65 0.14
CA SER A 338 -19.82 -29.20 0.11
C SER A 338 -19.35 -29.73 1.48
N SER A 339 -19.95 -30.82 1.96
CA SER A 339 -19.66 -31.36 3.30
C SER A 339 -18.24 -31.91 3.51
N SER A 340 -17.41 -32.07 2.46
CA SER A 340 -16.14 -32.81 2.59
C SER A 340 -14.97 -32.01 3.16
N ASN A 341 -15.03 -30.67 3.21
CA ASN A 341 -13.88 -29.82 3.57
C ASN A 341 -14.18 -28.71 4.61
N VAL A 342 -15.33 -28.74 5.27
CA VAL A 342 -15.75 -27.67 6.20
C VAL A 342 -14.85 -27.59 7.45
N ASP A 343 -14.44 -28.73 8.02
CA ASP A 343 -13.53 -28.77 9.17
C ASP A 343 -12.13 -28.27 8.85
N THR A 344 -11.57 -28.73 7.72
CA THR A 344 -10.28 -28.24 7.22
C THR A 344 -10.30 -26.73 6.97
N THR A 345 -11.41 -26.19 6.48
CA THR A 345 -11.57 -24.74 6.25
C THR A 345 -11.56 -23.98 7.57
N LEU A 346 -12.29 -24.46 8.58
CA LEU A 346 -12.32 -23.84 9.90
C LEU A 346 -10.96 -23.93 10.61
N LEU A 347 -10.21 -25.04 10.44
CA LEU A 347 -8.83 -25.17 10.92
C LEU A 347 -7.88 -24.15 10.28
N ARG A 348 -7.93 -23.99 8.95
CA ARG A 348 -7.15 -22.96 8.25
C ARG A 348 -7.53 -21.55 8.72
N PHE A 349 -8.80 -21.33 9.05
CA PHE A 349 -9.26 -20.07 9.61
C PHE A 349 -8.71 -19.83 11.03
N PHE A 350 -8.62 -20.88 11.86
CA PHE A 350 -7.90 -20.81 13.14
C PHE A 350 -6.44 -20.41 12.96
N ASP A 351 -5.72 -21.02 12.02
CA ASP A 351 -4.31 -20.68 11.74
C ASP A 351 -4.15 -19.20 11.36
N LEU A 352 -5.03 -18.71 10.48
CA LEU A 352 -5.08 -17.30 10.09
C LEU A 352 -5.32 -16.40 11.32
N LEU A 353 -6.40 -16.66 12.08
CA LEU A 353 -6.76 -15.83 13.23
C LEU A 353 -5.66 -15.83 14.30
N GLU A 354 -5.01 -16.98 14.55
CA GLU A 354 -3.88 -17.06 15.49
C GLU A 354 -2.69 -16.19 15.03
N ALA A 355 -2.38 -16.20 13.73
CA ALA A 355 -1.30 -15.39 13.17
C ALA A 355 -1.58 -13.88 13.29
N ILE A 356 -2.84 -13.47 13.21
CA ILE A 356 -3.25 -12.06 13.31
C ILE A 356 -3.74 -11.65 14.70
N ALA A 357 -3.83 -12.56 15.67
CA ALA A 357 -4.53 -12.32 16.94
C ALA A 357 -4.01 -11.10 17.74
N ARG A 358 -2.70 -10.82 17.65
CA ARG A 358 -2.05 -9.68 18.30
C ARG A 358 -2.25 -8.34 17.57
N ARG A 359 -2.79 -8.37 16.36
CA ARG A 359 -3.03 -7.23 15.48
C ARG A 359 -4.53 -6.96 15.44
N SER A 360 -5.03 -6.25 16.46
CA SER A 360 -6.46 -5.95 16.65
C SER A 360 -7.14 -5.35 15.41
N ALA A 361 -6.39 -4.62 14.59
CA ALA A 361 -6.81 -4.09 13.30
C ALA A 361 -7.43 -5.17 12.39
N TYR A 362 -6.70 -6.25 12.11
CA TYR A 362 -7.16 -7.29 11.18
C TYR A 362 -8.38 -8.05 11.72
N LEU A 363 -8.44 -8.29 13.04
CA LEU A 363 -9.62 -8.89 13.67
C LEU A 363 -10.85 -7.97 13.52
N SER A 364 -10.64 -6.66 13.67
CA SER A 364 -11.72 -5.67 13.54
C SER A 364 -12.26 -5.61 12.10
N ILE A 365 -11.40 -5.74 11.08
CA ILE A 365 -11.84 -5.82 9.67
C ILE A 365 -12.85 -6.96 9.49
N LEU A 366 -12.50 -8.17 9.91
CA LEU A 366 -13.38 -9.33 9.72
C LEU A 366 -14.69 -9.22 10.51
N SER A 367 -14.65 -8.50 11.64
CA SER A 367 -15.84 -8.22 12.46
C SER A 367 -16.74 -7.15 11.83
N GLU A 368 -16.16 -6.12 11.22
CA GLU A 368 -16.87 -4.99 10.64
C GLU A 368 -17.38 -5.24 9.21
N TYR A 369 -16.74 -6.15 8.47
CA TYR A 369 -17.04 -6.43 7.06
C TYR A 369 -17.41 -7.91 6.83
N PRO A 370 -18.69 -8.29 6.98
CA PRO A 370 -19.13 -9.69 6.87
C PRO A 370 -18.84 -10.34 5.53
N GLN A 371 -18.94 -9.57 4.43
CA GLN A 371 -18.61 -10.07 3.10
C GLN A 371 -17.14 -10.48 2.98
N ALA A 372 -16.24 -9.77 3.67
CA ALA A 372 -14.82 -10.13 3.69
C ALA A 372 -14.61 -11.48 4.40
N LEU A 373 -15.34 -11.74 5.49
CA LEU A 373 -15.30 -13.05 6.14
C LEU A 373 -15.74 -14.17 5.18
N VAL A 374 -16.81 -13.97 4.41
CA VAL A 374 -17.27 -14.95 3.41
C VAL A 374 -16.20 -15.20 2.35
N ASN A 375 -15.59 -14.13 1.82
CA ASN A 375 -14.53 -14.24 0.81
C ASN A 375 -13.27 -14.94 1.37
N VAL A 376 -12.90 -14.65 2.63
CA VAL A 376 -11.82 -15.36 3.34
C VAL A 376 -12.15 -16.85 3.44
N LEU A 377 -13.34 -17.23 3.90
CA LEU A 377 -13.70 -18.63 4.04
C LEU A 377 -13.72 -19.37 2.69
N ALA A 378 -14.17 -18.71 1.61
CA ALA A 378 -14.08 -19.26 0.26
C ALA A 378 -12.62 -19.52 -0.16
N LEU A 379 -11.73 -18.54 0.02
CA LEU A 379 -10.29 -18.71 -0.25
C LEU A 379 -9.69 -19.87 0.55
N LEU A 380 -9.97 -19.93 1.84
CA LEU A 380 -9.43 -20.97 2.73
C LEU A 380 -9.95 -22.37 2.39
N ARG A 381 -11.18 -22.47 1.89
CA ARG A 381 -11.78 -23.71 1.41
C ARG A 381 -11.13 -24.17 0.11
N ASP A 382 -11.01 -23.26 -0.84
CA ASP A 382 -10.70 -23.59 -2.23
C ASP A 382 -9.18 -23.67 -2.48
N SER A 383 -8.34 -23.04 -1.64
CA SER A 383 -6.88 -23.05 -1.80
C SER A 383 -6.10 -23.17 -0.48
N GLN A 384 -5.39 -24.30 -0.31
CA GLN A 384 -4.41 -24.44 0.78
C GLN A 384 -3.28 -23.42 0.65
N TRP A 385 -2.76 -23.25 -0.57
CA TRP A 385 -1.67 -22.33 -0.82
C TRP A 385 -2.11 -20.89 -0.51
N GLY A 386 -3.31 -20.49 -0.95
CA GLY A 386 -3.89 -19.19 -0.63
C GLY A 386 -4.07 -18.96 0.87
N ALA A 387 -4.49 -19.98 1.62
CA ALA A 387 -4.58 -19.94 3.08
C ALA A 387 -3.23 -19.67 3.76
N GLU A 388 -2.21 -20.43 3.39
CA GLU A 388 -0.87 -20.25 3.93
C GLU A 388 -0.27 -18.90 3.50
N TYR A 389 -0.54 -18.48 2.26
CA TYR A 389 -0.06 -17.22 1.70
C TYR A 389 -0.65 -16.02 2.44
N LEU A 390 -1.97 -15.99 2.64
CA LEU A 390 -2.65 -14.94 3.40
C LEU A 390 -2.19 -14.91 4.88
N THR A 391 -1.95 -16.09 5.47
CA THR A 391 -1.43 -16.19 6.84
C THR A 391 -0.03 -15.58 6.97
N ARG A 392 0.84 -15.78 5.97
CA ARG A 392 2.18 -15.15 5.91
C ARG A 392 2.13 -13.67 5.57
N HIS A 393 1.12 -13.25 4.79
CA HIS A 393 0.95 -11.88 4.32
C HIS A 393 -0.44 -11.28 4.71
N PRO A 394 -0.73 -11.04 6.01
CA PRO A 394 -2.07 -10.61 6.43
C PRO A 394 -2.54 -9.26 5.90
N HIS A 395 -1.63 -8.42 5.40
CA HIS A 395 -1.96 -7.15 4.76
C HIS A 395 -2.81 -7.32 3.49
N LEU A 396 -2.84 -8.53 2.91
CA LEU A 396 -3.64 -8.86 1.75
C LEU A 396 -5.14 -9.01 2.06
N LEU A 397 -5.53 -9.05 3.34
CA LEU A 397 -6.93 -9.08 3.76
C LEU A 397 -7.75 -7.92 3.18
N ASP A 398 -7.11 -6.77 2.93
CA ASP A 398 -7.76 -5.59 2.36
C ASP A 398 -8.36 -5.85 0.97
N TYR A 399 -7.76 -6.76 0.18
CA TYR A 399 -8.26 -7.11 -1.16
C TYR A 399 -9.50 -8.02 -1.11
N LEU A 400 -9.76 -8.67 0.03
CA LEU A 400 -10.98 -9.46 0.22
C LEU A 400 -12.19 -8.61 0.62
N LEU A 401 -11.99 -7.31 0.91
CA LEU A 401 -13.05 -6.37 1.30
C LEU A 401 -13.91 -5.91 0.11
N ASN A 402 -13.30 -5.74 -1.06
CA ASN A 402 -14.00 -5.32 -2.27
C ASN A 402 -13.34 -5.94 -3.50
N SER A 403 -14.15 -6.27 -4.49
CA SER A 403 -13.71 -7.03 -5.66
C SER A 403 -13.42 -6.16 -6.89
N ARG A 404 -13.08 -4.88 -6.66
CA ARG A 404 -12.92 -3.91 -7.75
C ARG A 404 -11.63 -4.16 -8.52
N THR A 405 -10.59 -4.62 -7.83
CA THR A 405 -9.25 -4.76 -8.37
C THR A 405 -9.16 -5.97 -9.31
N GLU A 406 -9.77 -7.08 -8.90
CA GLU A 406 -9.93 -8.32 -9.66
C GLU A 406 -10.75 -8.07 -10.93
N LYS A 407 -11.84 -7.30 -10.83
CA LYS A 407 -12.64 -6.90 -12.00
C LYS A 407 -11.82 -6.07 -12.99
N ALA A 408 -11.08 -5.08 -12.50
CA ALA A 408 -10.23 -4.25 -13.35
C ALA A 408 -9.12 -5.08 -14.05
N LEU A 409 -8.54 -6.04 -13.34
CA LEU A 409 -7.54 -6.98 -13.90
C LEU A 409 -8.13 -7.79 -15.07
N ILE A 410 -9.39 -8.23 -14.97
CA ILE A 410 -10.07 -9.04 -15.98
C ILE A 410 -10.57 -8.19 -17.16
N GLU A 411 -11.21 -7.05 -16.90
CA GLU A 411 -11.91 -6.24 -17.90
C GLU A 411 -10.96 -5.43 -18.79
N ASP A 412 -9.91 -4.82 -18.20
CA ASP A 412 -8.92 -4.01 -18.92
C ASP A 412 -7.49 -4.25 -18.38
N PRO A 413 -6.87 -5.39 -18.72
CA PRO A 413 -5.53 -5.75 -18.24
C PRO A 413 -4.45 -4.71 -18.58
N GLU A 414 -4.54 -4.05 -19.73
CA GLU A 414 -3.50 -3.11 -20.17
C GLU A 414 -3.51 -1.84 -19.30
N GLN A 415 -4.68 -1.25 -19.09
CA GLN A 415 -4.82 -0.11 -18.19
C GLN A 415 -4.49 -0.47 -16.74
N TYR A 416 -4.86 -1.69 -16.31
CA TYR A 416 -4.53 -2.19 -14.99
C TYR A 416 -3.01 -2.15 -14.73
N TRP A 417 -2.21 -2.79 -15.61
CA TRP A 417 -0.76 -2.86 -15.43
C TRP A 417 -0.08 -1.49 -15.56
N LEU A 418 -0.62 -0.57 -16.37
CA LEU A 418 -0.15 0.81 -16.46
C LEU A 418 -0.32 1.55 -15.11
N GLU A 419 -1.47 1.41 -14.46
CA GLU A 419 -1.72 2.03 -13.15
C GLU A 419 -0.93 1.36 -12.02
N VAL A 420 -0.72 0.03 -12.08
CA VAL A 420 0.19 -0.67 -11.16
C VAL A 420 1.62 -0.13 -11.30
N LYS A 421 2.14 -0.01 -12.54
CA LYS A 421 3.49 0.56 -12.79
C LYS A 421 3.59 1.98 -12.23
N LYS A 422 2.63 2.84 -12.54
CA LYS A 422 2.61 4.23 -12.08
C LYS A 422 2.59 4.35 -10.56
N THR A 423 1.81 3.50 -9.89
CA THR A 423 1.75 3.44 -8.43
C THR A 423 3.06 2.93 -7.84
N LEU A 424 3.65 1.91 -8.45
CA LEU A 424 4.95 1.37 -8.07
C LEU A 424 6.04 2.43 -8.19
N ASP A 425 6.11 3.12 -9.33
CA ASP A 425 7.10 4.17 -9.59
C ASP A 425 7.02 5.31 -8.60
N MET A 426 5.81 5.79 -8.32
CA MET A 426 5.57 6.84 -7.34
C MET A 426 6.04 6.44 -5.93
N ARG A 427 5.78 5.19 -5.51
CA ARG A 427 6.24 4.69 -4.20
C ARG A 427 7.76 4.59 -4.14
N LEU A 428 8.39 4.15 -5.23
CA LEU A 428 9.84 4.04 -5.34
C LEU A 428 10.51 5.41 -5.36
N ASP A 429 9.98 6.37 -6.11
CA ASP A 429 10.48 7.75 -6.16
C ASP A 429 10.45 8.40 -4.77
N ASP A 430 9.37 8.19 -4.02
CA ASP A 430 9.20 8.71 -2.67
C ASP A 430 10.29 8.20 -1.70
N VAL A 431 10.57 6.89 -1.69
CA VAL A 431 11.61 6.33 -0.79
C VAL A 431 13.03 6.57 -1.28
N MET A 432 13.24 6.66 -2.60
CA MET A 432 14.57 6.83 -3.19
C MET A 432 15.01 8.29 -3.29
N SER A 433 14.11 9.25 -3.09
CA SER A 433 14.38 10.70 -3.11
C SER A 433 15.60 11.13 -2.28
N ASN A 434 15.93 10.39 -1.22
CA ASN A 434 16.98 10.73 -0.26
C ASN A 434 18.26 9.86 -0.37
N GLY A 435 18.38 8.98 -1.37
CA GLY A 435 19.61 8.22 -1.67
C GLY A 435 19.90 6.98 -0.81
N ASP A 436 19.20 6.77 0.31
CA ASP A 436 19.39 5.63 1.23
C ASP A 436 18.18 4.65 1.26
N GLY A 437 17.26 4.80 0.31
CA GLY A 437 15.99 4.05 0.28
C GLY A 437 16.06 2.64 -0.34
N SER A 438 17.25 2.05 -0.54
CA SER A 438 17.37 0.81 -1.33
C SER A 438 16.66 -0.39 -0.68
N GLU A 439 16.77 -0.55 0.64
CA GLU A 439 16.06 -1.62 1.36
C GLU A 439 14.54 -1.47 1.28
N GLN A 440 14.06 -0.24 1.43
CA GLN A 440 12.64 0.08 1.35
C GLN A 440 12.11 -0.09 -0.07
N ALA A 441 12.92 0.22 -1.09
CA ALA A 441 12.60 -0.04 -2.49
C ALA A 441 12.48 -1.55 -2.75
N MET A 442 13.38 -2.36 -2.20
CA MET A 442 13.29 -3.83 -2.26
C MET A 442 12.03 -4.37 -1.57
N ASP A 443 11.65 -3.82 -0.41
CA ASP A 443 10.38 -4.16 0.26
C ASP A 443 9.16 -3.80 -0.61
N ILE A 444 9.16 -2.63 -1.26
CA ILE A 444 8.06 -2.19 -2.14
C ILE A 444 7.87 -3.16 -3.32
N LEU A 445 8.95 -3.63 -3.95
CA LEU A 445 8.88 -4.62 -5.04
C LEU A 445 8.23 -5.93 -4.57
N ARG A 446 8.60 -6.41 -3.36
CA ARG A 446 8.02 -7.63 -2.75
C ARG A 446 6.55 -7.47 -2.39
N ILE A 447 6.20 -6.36 -1.75
CA ILE A 447 4.79 -6.07 -1.41
C ILE A 447 3.95 -6.00 -2.68
N THR A 448 4.47 -5.38 -3.74
CA THR A 448 3.78 -5.31 -5.05
C THR A 448 3.63 -6.71 -5.64
N HIS A 449 4.71 -7.49 -5.71
CA HIS A 449 4.64 -8.88 -6.15
C HIS A 449 3.60 -9.69 -5.40
N HIS A 450 3.62 -9.63 -4.06
CA HIS A 450 2.70 -10.42 -3.25
C HIS A 450 1.26 -9.99 -3.41
N THR A 451 1.03 -8.68 -3.54
CA THR A 451 -0.27 -8.09 -3.82
C THR A 451 -0.82 -8.60 -5.15
N GLU A 452 -0.07 -8.41 -6.24
CA GLU A 452 -0.54 -8.73 -7.59
C GLU A 452 -0.69 -10.25 -7.81
N THR A 453 0.20 -11.04 -7.20
CA THR A 453 0.06 -12.51 -7.20
C THR A 453 -1.22 -12.94 -6.50
N PHE A 454 -1.56 -12.30 -5.37
CA PHE A 454 -2.77 -12.61 -4.62
C PHE A 454 -4.04 -12.18 -5.35
N ILE A 455 -4.06 -10.99 -5.95
CA ILE A 455 -5.18 -10.52 -6.78
C ILE A 455 -5.40 -11.48 -7.96
N THR A 456 -4.32 -11.93 -8.60
CA THR A 456 -4.39 -12.94 -9.66
C THR A 456 -4.98 -14.25 -9.14
N LEU A 457 -4.59 -14.71 -7.95
CA LEU A 457 -5.18 -15.89 -7.29
C LEU A 457 -6.69 -15.72 -7.02
N LEU A 458 -7.12 -14.56 -6.53
CA LEU A 458 -8.54 -14.32 -6.27
C LEU A 458 -9.35 -14.36 -7.57
N ALA A 459 -8.83 -13.76 -8.64
CA ALA A 459 -9.44 -13.79 -9.95
C ALA A 459 -9.44 -15.20 -10.59
N ASP A 460 -8.38 -15.99 -10.40
CA ASP A 460 -8.28 -17.41 -10.78
C ASP A 460 -9.33 -18.27 -10.08
N LEU A 461 -9.51 -18.06 -8.77
CA LEU A 461 -10.53 -18.77 -7.98
C LEU A 461 -11.97 -18.24 -8.17
N GLY A 462 -12.15 -17.15 -8.91
CA GLY A 462 -13.46 -16.50 -9.09
C GLY A 462 -13.99 -15.82 -7.82
N ILE A 463 -13.14 -15.51 -6.85
CA ILE A 463 -13.55 -14.89 -5.58
C ILE A 463 -13.82 -13.40 -5.83
N GLY A 464 -15.09 -13.00 -5.72
CA GLY A 464 -15.51 -11.60 -5.87
C GLY A 464 -15.80 -11.15 -7.31
N VAL A 465 -15.62 -12.04 -8.28
CA VAL A 465 -15.85 -11.75 -9.70
C VAL A 465 -16.92 -12.68 -10.28
N ASP A 466 -17.61 -12.23 -11.34
CA ASP A 466 -18.68 -13.01 -11.96
C ASP A 466 -18.14 -14.19 -12.79
N GLN A 467 -16.91 -14.07 -13.29
CA GLN A 467 -16.22 -15.08 -14.08
C GLN A 467 -14.76 -15.19 -13.64
N ALA A 468 -14.32 -16.41 -13.37
CA ALA A 468 -12.94 -16.72 -13.04
C ALA A 468 -12.01 -16.54 -14.26
N LEU A 469 -10.74 -16.22 -14.01
CA LEU A 469 -9.70 -16.22 -15.04
C LEU A 469 -9.44 -17.63 -15.59
N THR A 470 -9.06 -17.72 -16.87
CA THR A 470 -8.54 -18.98 -17.42
C THR A 470 -7.07 -19.16 -17.06
N VAL A 471 -6.58 -20.40 -17.04
CA VAL A 471 -5.20 -20.72 -16.68
C VAL A 471 -4.15 -20.04 -17.58
N GLU A 472 -4.46 -19.86 -18.86
CA GLU A 472 -3.60 -19.15 -19.81
C GLU A 472 -3.49 -17.68 -19.41
N LYS A 473 -4.61 -17.07 -19.00
CA LYS A 473 -4.63 -15.68 -18.53
C LYS A 473 -3.91 -15.52 -17.20
N VAL A 474 -4.03 -16.46 -16.28
CA VAL A 474 -3.24 -16.48 -15.05
C VAL A 474 -1.75 -16.43 -15.38
N SER A 475 -1.29 -17.25 -16.33
CA SER A 475 0.11 -17.29 -16.77
C SER A 475 0.55 -15.98 -17.45
N ASP A 476 -0.32 -15.38 -18.27
CA ASP A 476 -0.09 -14.05 -18.87
C ASP A 476 0.12 -12.99 -17.77
N HIS A 477 -0.74 -12.94 -16.75
CA HIS A 477 -0.67 -11.95 -15.66
C HIS A 477 0.57 -12.15 -14.76
N LEU A 478 0.90 -13.39 -14.39
CA LEU A 478 2.11 -13.68 -13.63
C LEU A 478 3.38 -13.33 -14.43
N SER A 479 3.37 -13.54 -15.75
CA SER A 479 4.47 -13.15 -16.63
C SER A 479 4.59 -11.63 -16.79
N ALA A 480 3.46 -10.92 -16.89
CA ALA A 480 3.43 -9.46 -16.92
C ALA A 480 3.95 -8.85 -15.61
N LEU A 481 3.61 -9.43 -14.46
CA LEU A 481 4.13 -9.04 -13.16
C LEU A 481 5.66 -9.19 -13.09
N ALA A 482 6.19 -10.34 -13.53
CA ALA A 482 7.62 -10.58 -13.56
C ALA A 482 8.34 -9.59 -14.48
N ASP A 483 7.83 -9.35 -15.69
CA ASP A 483 8.39 -8.37 -16.63
C ASP A 483 8.40 -6.95 -16.03
N LEU A 484 7.30 -6.53 -15.39
CA LEU A 484 7.20 -5.23 -14.73
C LEU A 484 8.24 -5.07 -13.61
N ILE A 485 8.40 -6.09 -12.76
CA ILE A 485 9.36 -6.08 -11.66
C ILE A 485 10.80 -6.07 -12.19
N LEU A 486 11.10 -6.85 -13.23
CA LEU A 486 12.43 -6.86 -13.87
C LEU A 486 12.78 -5.49 -14.45
N GLN A 487 11.86 -4.89 -15.20
CA GLN A 487 12.02 -3.56 -15.79
C GLN A 487 12.20 -2.49 -14.70
N THR A 488 11.36 -2.51 -13.68
CA THR A 488 11.46 -1.54 -12.57
C THR A 488 12.78 -1.71 -11.82
N THR A 489 13.20 -2.94 -11.54
CA THR A 489 14.48 -3.21 -10.87
C THR A 489 15.66 -2.69 -11.69
N PHE A 490 15.65 -2.90 -13.01
CA PHE A 490 16.64 -2.33 -13.92
C PHE A 490 16.70 -0.80 -13.82
N GLU A 491 15.55 -0.13 -13.90
CA GLU A 491 15.43 1.34 -13.81
C GLU A 491 15.94 1.89 -12.47
N ARG A 492 15.69 1.18 -11.35
CA ARG A 492 16.10 1.63 -10.01
C ARG A 492 17.55 1.32 -9.66
N VAL A 493 18.13 0.26 -10.21
CA VAL A 493 19.52 -0.12 -9.93
C VAL A 493 20.50 0.68 -10.78
N TRP A 494 20.14 1.04 -12.02
CA TRP A 494 21.04 1.69 -12.97
C TRP A 494 21.69 2.99 -12.45
N PRO A 495 20.97 3.96 -11.86
CA PRO A 495 21.57 5.22 -11.42
C PRO A 495 22.74 5.02 -10.45
N SER A 496 22.60 4.08 -9.51
CA SER A 496 23.67 3.77 -8.55
C SER A 496 24.90 3.12 -9.20
N VAL A 497 24.72 2.35 -10.29
CA VAL A 497 25.83 1.76 -11.05
C VAL A 497 26.50 2.83 -11.91
N ALA A 498 25.71 3.62 -12.64
CA ALA A 498 26.18 4.71 -13.49
C ALA A 498 27.04 5.70 -12.69
N LYS A 499 26.56 6.14 -11.51
CA LYS A 499 27.29 7.01 -10.60
C LYS A 499 28.63 6.43 -10.15
N LYS A 500 28.70 5.12 -9.88
CA LYS A 500 29.95 4.45 -9.46
C LYS A 500 31.03 4.49 -10.54
N PHE A 501 30.64 4.41 -11.81
CA PHE A 501 31.57 4.38 -12.95
C PHE A 501 31.67 5.71 -13.69
N GLY A 502 31.05 6.79 -13.18
CA GLY A 502 31.08 8.11 -13.82
C GLY A 502 30.33 8.18 -15.15
N VAL A 503 29.39 7.26 -15.39
CA VAL A 503 28.53 7.24 -16.58
C VAL A 503 27.28 8.10 -16.31
N SER A 504 26.76 8.76 -17.34
CA SER A 504 25.53 9.55 -17.18
C SER A 504 24.32 8.66 -16.88
N GLU A 505 23.62 8.97 -15.79
CA GLU A 505 22.38 8.28 -15.37
C GLU A 505 21.25 8.47 -16.41
N SER A 506 21.29 9.55 -17.18
CA SER A 506 20.29 9.89 -18.21
C SER A 506 20.39 9.05 -19.48
N VAL A 507 21.52 8.38 -19.69
CA VAL A 507 21.72 7.50 -20.85
C VAL A 507 21.25 6.11 -20.47
N SER A 508 20.24 5.61 -21.20
CA SER A 508 19.81 4.22 -21.05
C SER A 508 20.99 3.31 -21.42
N PRO A 509 21.42 2.40 -20.53
CA PRO A 509 22.52 1.52 -20.84
C PRO A 509 22.10 0.55 -21.95
N PRO A 510 22.99 0.23 -22.92
CA PRO A 510 22.77 -0.83 -23.90
C PRO A 510 22.86 -2.21 -23.22
N PHE A 511 21.91 -2.50 -22.34
CA PHE A 511 21.82 -3.72 -21.53
C PHE A 511 20.39 -4.27 -21.61
N ALA A 512 20.23 -5.58 -21.73
CA ALA A 512 18.94 -6.26 -21.81
C ALA A 512 18.91 -7.51 -20.95
N VAL A 513 17.74 -7.78 -20.37
CA VAL A 513 17.40 -9.04 -19.71
C VAL A 513 16.53 -9.85 -20.66
N ILE A 514 17.00 -11.05 -20.97
CA ILE A 514 16.34 -12.03 -21.80
C ILE A 514 15.80 -13.14 -20.91
N SER A 515 14.51 -13.39 -20.97
CA SER A 515 13.88 -14.46 -20.22
C SER A 515 13.82 -15.73 -21.05
N TYR A 516 14.13 -16.85 -20.43
CA TYR A 516 14.05 -18.20 -20.98
C TYR A 516 12.96 -18.99 -20.23
N GLY A 517 12.82 -20.28 -20.56
CA GLY A 517 11.97 -21.19 -19.83
C GLY A 517 10.52 -20.74 -19.76
N LYS A 518 9.92 -20.83 -18.57
CA LYS A 518 8.49 -20.50 -18.34
C LYS A 518 8.20 -19.02 -18.55
N LEU A 519 9.03 -18.11 -18.02
CA LEU A 519 8.84 -16.67 -18.24
C LEU A 519 8.99 -16.29 -19.72
N GLY A 520 9.95 -16.93 -20.40
CA GLY A 520 10.14 -16.79 -21.83
C GLY A 520 8.88 -17.14 -22.62
N GLY A 521 8.28 -18.30 -22.31
CA GLY A 521 7.05 -18.78 -22.93
C GLY A 521 5.75 -18.12 -22.45
N LYS A 522 5.80 -17.21 -21.47
CA LYS A 522 4.63 -16.66 -20.76
C LYS A 522 3.77 -17.72 -20.04
N GLU A 523 4.43 -18.72 -19.47
CA GLU A 523 3.83 -19.88 -18.80
C GLU A 523 4.24 -19.93 -17.31
N LEU A 524 4.38 -18.76 -16.67
CA LEU A 524 4.67 -18.70 -15.24
C LEU A 524 3.48 -19.22 -14.42
N GLY A 525 3.78 -20.07 -13.45
CA GLY A 525 2.89 -20.39 -12.34
C GLY A 525 3.34 -19.73 -11.04
N TYR A 526 2.51 -19.79 -9.99
CA TYR A 526 2.67 -19.08 -8.71
C TYR A 526 4.01 -19.28 -7.97
N ALA A 527 4.71 -20.40 -8.19
CA ALA A 527 5.98 -20.73 -7.52
C ALA A 527 7.10 -21.02 -8.54
N SER A 528 7.16 -20.25 -9.62
CA SER A 528 8.12 -20.46 -10.70
C SER A 528 9.40 -19.65 -10.49
N ASP A 529 10.54 -20.26 -10.78
CA ASP A 529 11.83 -19.60 -10.89
C ASP A 529 11.89 -18.74 -12.17
N LEU A 530 12.77 -17.74 -12.21
CA LEU A 530 13.02 -16.93 -13.39
C LEU A 530 14.34 -17.33 -14.06
N ASP A 531 14.26 -17.91 -15.25
CA ASP A 531 15.41 -18.20 -16.10
C ASP A 531 15.84 -16.95 -16.88
N LEU A 532 16.96 -16.33 -16.50
CA LEU A 532 17.41 -15.05 -17.06
C LEU A 532 18.81 -15.15 -17.71
N VAL A 533 18.96 -14.48 -18.85
CA VAL A 533 20.23 -14.25 -19.53
C VAL A 533 20.41 -12.75 -19.74
N PHE A 534 21.59 -12.23 -19.39
CA PHE A 534 21.89 -10.81 -19.50
C PHE A 534 22.78 -10.52 -20.71
N LEU A 535 22.31 -9.64 -21.57
CA LEU A 535 23.04 -9.19 -22.75
C LEU A 535 23.39 -7.72 -22.64
N TYR A 536 24.51 -7.31 -23.21
CA TYR A 536 24.84 -5.90 -23.40
C TYR A 536 25.46 -5.66 -24.77
N GLN A 537 25.43 -4.43 -25.25
CA GLN A 537 26.05 -4.05 -26.52
C GLN A 537 27.08 -2.95 -26.29
N ALA A 538 28.34 -3.28 -26.58
CA ALA A 538 29.47 -2.36 -26.59
C ALA A 538 30.49 -2.82 -27.64
N GLU A 539 31.43 -1.95 -27.99
CA GLU A 539 32.56 -2.33 -28.84
C GLU A 539 33.43 -3.38 -28.14
N GLU A 540 34.00 -4.35 -28.89
CA GLU A 540 34.83 -5.42 -28.30
C GLU A 540 36.09 -4.88 -27.58
N ALA A 541 36.52 -3.66 -27.90
CA ALA A 541 37.63 -2.97 -27.25
C ALA A 541 37.25 -2.28 -25.92
N ASP A 542 35.97 -2.17 -25.58
CA ASP A 542 35.50 -1.58 -24.33
C ASP A 542 35.53 -2.60 -23.19
N TYR A 543 36.71 -2.76 -22.60
CA TYR A 543 36.91 -3.68 -21.48
C TYR A 543 36.14 -3.27 -20.21
N ALA A 544 35.78 -1.99 -20.06
CA ALA A 544 35.05 -1.50 -18.89
C ALA A 544 33.56 -1.92 -18.94
N ALA A 545 32.98 -2.04 -20.14
CA ALA A 545 31.60 -2.46 -20.33
C ALA A 545 31.27 -3.78 -19.61
N GLN A 546 32.15 -4.78 -19.71
CA GLN A 546 31.96 -6.07 -19.04
C GLN A 546 31.83 -5.91 -17.52
N GLU A 547 32.66 -5.07 -16.90
CA GLU A 547 32.63 -4.83 -15.45
C GLU A 547 31.38 -4.05 -15.03
N ILE A 548 31.03 -2.99 -15.77
CA ILE A 548 29.86 -2.15 -15.52
C ILE A 548 28.58 -2.97 -15.54
N TYR A 549 28.36 -3.72 -16.63
CA TYR A 549 27.12 -4.48 -16.82
C TYR A 549 27.08 -5.74 -15.95
N ALA A 550 28.23 -6.35 -15.64
CA ALA A 550 28.26 -7.42 -14.65
C ALA A 550 27.88 -6.92 -13.26
N LEU A 551 28.27 -5.70 -12.86
CA LEU A 551 27.82 -5.11 -11.61
C LEU A 551 26.32 -4.81 -11.62
N LEU A 552 25.80 -4.30 -12.73
CA LEU A 552 24.36 -4.06 -12.91
C LEU A 552 23.58 -5.37 -12.72
N ALA A 553 23.92 -6.43 -13.46
CA ALA A 553 23.28 -7.74 -13.34
C ALA A 553 23.36 -8.30 -11.91
N LYS A 554 24.54 -8.22 -11.26
CA LYS A 554 24.71 -8.67 -9.86
C LYS A 554 23.81 -7.93 -8.89
N ARG A 555 23.69 -6.60 -9.04
CA ARG A 555 22.83 -5.79 -8.16
C ARG A 555 21.35 -6.05 -8.42
N MET A 556 20.94 -6.23 -9.67
CA MET A 556 19.59 -6.64 -10.01
C MET A 556 19.25 -8.00 -9.37
N ILE A 557 20.11 -9.02 -9.54
CA ILE A 557 19.93 -10.33 -8.90
C ILE A 557 19.79 -10.15 -7.39
N ASN A 558 20.66 -9.37 -6.75
CA ASN A 558 20.57 -9.12 -5.31
C ASN A 558 19.22 -8.50 -4.91
N TRP A 559 18.70 -7.53 -5.66
CA TRP A 559 17.38 -6.94 -5.38
C TRP A 559 16.25 -7.96 -5.51
N LEU A 560 16.37 -8.89 -6.45
CA LEU A 560 15.37 -9.91 -6.75
C LEU A 560 15.45 -11.13 -5.81
N THR A 561 16.61 -11.44 -5.22
CA THR A 561 16.79 -12.66 -4.41
C THR A 561 16.98 -12.40 -2.92
N ALA A 562 17.41 -11.20 -2.50
CA ALA A 562 17.69 -10.92 -1.09
C ALA A 562 16.46 -11.17 -0.20
N TYR A 563 16.67 -11.67 1.00
CA TYR A 563 15.59 -11.77 1.98
C TYR A 563 15.45 -10.43 2.71
N THR A 564 14.24 -9.91 2.79
CA THR A 564 13.93 -8.63 3.45
C THR A 564 12.83 -8.81 4.50
N SER A 565 12.43 -7.73 5.17
CA SER A 565 11.28 -7.76 6.08
C SER A 565 9.97 -8.16 5.38
N ALA A 566 9.87 -7.90 4.06
CA ALA A 566 8.74 -8.29 3.22
C ALA A 566 8.86 -9.71 2.61
N GLY A 567 9.90 -10.47 2.96
CA GLY A 567 10.13 -11.86 2.50
C GLY A 567 11.05 -11.97 1.27
N SER A 568 10.88 -13.05 0.52
CA SER A 568 11.55 -13.29 -0.78
C SER A 568 10.70 -12.78 -1.94
N LEU A 569 11.33 -12.64 -3.12
CA LEU A 569 10.67 -12.18 -4.34
C LEU A 569 10.72 -13.26 -5.42
N PHE A 570 11.90 -13.52 -6.00
CA PHE A 570 12.09 -14.58 -7.00
C PHE A 570 13.36 -15.39 -6.71
N GLU A 571 13.32 -16.66 -7.08
CA GLU A 571 14.53 -17.43 -7.35
C GLU A 571 14.97 -17.17 -8.79
N ILE A 572 16.27 -16.91 -8.98
CA ILE A 572 16.83 -16.55 -10.29
C ILE A 572 17.80 -17.63 -10.76
N ASP A 573 17.50 -18.22 -11.91
CA ASP A 573 18.40 -19.14 -12.61
C ASP A 573 19.06 -18.43 -13.79
N THR A 574 20.39 -18.53 -13.89
CA THR A 574 21.17 -17.94 -14.99
C THR A 574 21.95 -18.99 -15.78
N ARG A 575 21.65 -20.28 -15.60
CA ARG A 575 22.41 -21.40 -16.19
C ARG A 575 22.23 -21.57 -17.70
N LEU A 576 21.20 -20.96 -18.29
CA LEU A 576 20.95 -20.99 -19.73
C LEU A 576 21.76 -19.95 -20.54
N ARG A 577 22.62 -19.16 -19.88
CA ARG A 577 23.55 -18.26 -20.57
C ARG A 577 24.65 -19.05 -21.30
N PRO A 578 25.32 -18.47 -22.31
CA PRO A 578 26.42 -19.13 -23.02
C PRO A 578 27.47 -19.70 -22.05
N ASN A 579 27.85 -20.97 -22.26
CA ASN A 579 28.76 -21.74 -21.38
C ASN A 579 28.24 -22.01 -19.96
N GLY A 580 26.96 -21.77 -19.71
CA GLY A 580 26.31 -22.01 -18.42
C GLY A 580 27.05 -21.37 -17.24
N SER A 581 27.22 -22.12 -16.16
CA SER A 581 27.89 -21.63 -14.94
C SER A 581 29.35 -21.25 -15.14
N ALA A 582 30.03 -21.83 -16.14
CA ALA A 582 31.41 -21.52 -16.47
C ALA A 582 31.56 -20.23 -17.31
N GLY A 583 30.47 -19.74 -17.91
CA GLY A 583 30.43 -18.51 -18.68
C GLY A 583 30.30 -17.24 -17.83
N PHE A 584 30.62 -16.10 -18.44
CA PHE A 584 30.36 -14.79 -17.85
C PHE A 584 28.88 -14.60 -17.53
N LEU A 585 28.59 -13.84 -16.46
CA LEU A 585 27.21 -13.53 -16.07
C LEU A 585 26.47 -12.69 -17.12
N VAL A 586 27.21 -11.78 -17.76
CA VAL A 586 26.71 -10.92 -18.84
C VAL A 586 27.52 -11.19 -20.09
N THR A 587 26.85 -11.19 -21.25
CA THR A 587 27.47 -11.52 -22.54
C THR A 587 27.29 -10.37 -23.52
N ASN A 588 28.35 -10.00 -24.24
CA ASN A 588 28.25 -9.02 -25.33
C ASN A 588 27.34 -9.60 -26.43
N ALA A 589 26.41 -8.80 -26.95
CA ALA A 589 25.41 -9.23 -27.92
C ALA A 589 26.02 -9.84 -29.19
N GLN A 590 27.17 -9.31 -29.66
CA GLN A 590 27.88 -9.88 -30.82
C GLN A 590 28.52 -11.23 -30.48
N ALA A 591 29.08 -11.37 -29.28
CA ALA A 591 29.61 -12.66 -28.82
C ALA A 591 28.49 -13.71 -28.66
N PHE A 592 27.32 -13.29 -28.18
CA PHE A 592 26.12 -14.13 -28.14
C PHE A 592 25.71 -14.60 -29.54
N LYS A 593 25.71 -13.70 -30.53
CA LYS A 593 25.43 -14.05 -31.94
C LYS A 593 26.42 -15.11 -32.45
N LYS A 594 27.73 -14.88 -32.31
CA LYS A 594 28.77 -15.81 -32.75
C LYS A 594 28.60 -17.20 -32.10
N TYR A 595 28.34 -17.23 -30.78
CA TYR A 595 28.09 -18.47 -30.03
C TYR A 595 26.88 -19.26 -30.57
N GLN A 596 25.75 -18.57 -30.76
CA GLN A 596 24.51 -19.21 -31.22
C GLN A 596 24.56 -19.65 -32.69
N LEU A 597 25.27 -18.90 -33.54
CA LEU A 597 25.53 -19.25 -34.94
C LEU A 597 26.63 -20.31 -35.11
N ARG A 598 27.26 -20.76 -34.01
CA ARG A 598 28.34 -21.76 -34.01
C ARG A 598 29.58 -21.29 -34.78
N GLU A 599 29.89 -20.01 -34.69
CA GLU A 599 31.09 -19.41 -35.27
C GLU A 599 32.27 -19.55 -34.28
N GLY A 600 33.10 -20.59 -34.46
CA GLY A 600 34.32 -20.84 -33.68
C GLY A 600 34.35 -22.20 -32.99
N ASP A 601 35.36 -22.42 -32.13
CA ASP A 601 35.59 -23.70 -31.43
C ASP A 601 34.60 -23.97 -30.28
N ASN A 602 33.86 -22.94 -29.86
CA ASN A 602 32.90 -23.01 -28.78
C ASN A 602 31.52 -22.55 -29.26
N ALA A 603 30.59 -23.49 -29.35
CA ALA A 603 29.35 -23.33 -30.10
C ALA A 603 28.14 -23.87 -29.33
N ALA A 604 26.98 -23.25 -29.57
CA ALA A 604 25.73 -23.66 -28.94
C ALA A 604 25.27 -25.05 -29.41
N TRP A 605 24.83 -25.88 -28.47
CA TRP A 605 24.25 -27.20 -28.74
C TRP A 605 22.80 -27.09 -29.24
N VAL A 606 22.26 -28.17 -29.81
CA VAL A 606 20.86 -28.18 -30.29
C VAL A 606 19.86 -27.95 -29.16
N TRP A 607 20.12 -28.48 -27.95
CA TRP A 607 19.23 -28.25 -26.80
C TRP A 607 19.20 -26.77 -26.38
N GLU A 608 20.28 -26.01 -26.60
CA GLU A 608 20.31 -24.56 -26.35
C GLU A 608 19.46 -23.82 -27.39
N HIS A 609 19.47 -24.27 -28.64
CA HIS A 609 18.56 -23.76 -29.67
C HIS A 609 17.10 -24.10 -29.33
N GLN A 610 16.82 -25.27 -28.74
CA GLN A 610 15.47 -25.59 -28.23
C GLN A 610 15.06 -24.63 -27.11
N ALA A 611 15.93 -24.36 -26.15
CA ALA A 611 15.66 -23.38 -25.08
C ALA A 611 15.44 -21.96 -25.65
N LEU A 612 16.19 -21.59 -26.70
CA LEU A 612 16.05 -20.31 -27.39
C LEU A 612 14.69 -20.13 -28.08
N THR A 613 13.97 -21.22 -28.41
CA THR A 613 12.61 -21.12 -28.98
C THR A 613 11.65 -20.40 -28.05
N ARG A 614 11.82 -20.57 -26.73
CA ARG A 614 10.99 -19.92 -25.70
C ARG A 614 11.55 -18.59 -25.24
N ALA A 615 12.80 -18.27 -25.59
CA ALA A 615 13.44 -17.06 -25.10
C ALA A 615 12.84 -15.78 -25.70
N ARG A 616 12.72 -14.73 -24.90
CA ARG A 616 12.26 -13.40 -25.34
C ARG A 616 12.92 -12.27 -24.56
N PHE A 617 12.93 -11.08 -25.14
CA PHE A 617 13.23 -9.85 -24.42
C PHE A 617 12.17 -9.57 -23.33
N SER A 618 12.62 -9.20 -22.13
CA SER A 618 11.73 -8.85 -21.00
C SER A 618 11.97 -7.46 -20.43
N SER A 619 13.23 -7.01 -20.30
CA SER A 619 13.53 -5.66 -19.78
C SER A 619 14.86 -5.09 -20.26
N GLY A 620 15.01 -3.77 -20.16
CA GLY A 620 16.22 -3.03 -20.53
C GLY A 620 16.11 -2.29 -21.86
N SER A 621 17.22 -2.19 -22.59
CA SER A 621 17.32 -1.48 -23.86
C SER A 621 16.57 -2.21 -24.98
N GLN A 622 15.56 -1.55 -25.53
CA GLN A 622 14.79 -2.05 -26.68
C GLN A 622 15.69 -2.32 -27.91
N ALA A 623 16.77 -1.55 -28.10
CA ALA A 623 17.69 -1.77 -29.21
C ALA A 623 18.44 -3.11 -29.08
N VAL A 624 18.90 -3.45 -27.87
CA VAL A 624 19.57 -4.73 -27.61
C VAL A 624 18.56 -5.88 -27.68
N GLY A 625 17.32 -5.66 -27.22
CA GLY A 625 16.21 -6.61 -27.37
C GLY A 625 15.90 -6.91 -28.84
N ALA A 626 15.76 -5.89 -29.69
CA ALA A 626 15.54 -6.06 -31.12
C ALA A 626 16.69 -6.79 -31.82
N PHE A 627 17.94 -6.51 -31.41
CA PHE A 627 19.10 -7.25 -31.90
C PHE A 627 19.05 -8.73 -31.48
N PHE A 628 18.67 -9.02 -30.22
CA PHE A 628 18.47 -10.39 -29.76
C PHE A 628 17.40 -11.12 -30.58
N ASP A 629 16.25 -10.49 -30.84
CA ASP A 629 15.17 -11.11 -31.61
C ASP A 629 15.58 -11.39 -33.06
N MET A 630 16.37 -10.50 -33.67
CA MET A 630 16.97 -10.74 -34.98
C MET A 630 17.89 -11.98 -34.95
N VAL A 631 18.80 -12.07 -33.98
CA VAL A 631 19.71 -13.22 -33.83
C VAL A 631 18.92 -14.51 -33.58
N ARG A 632 17.92 -14.46 -32.70
CA ARG A 632 17.03 -15.59 -32.43
C ARG A 632 16.32 -16.06 -33.70
N SER A 633 15.76 -15.15 -34.49
CA SER A 633 15.11 -15.48 -35.76
C SER A 633 16.09 -16.12 -36.75
N GLU A 634 17.31 -15.59 -36.85
CA GLU A 634 18.38 -16.12 -37.71
C GLU A 634 18.77 -17.55 -37.29
N VAL A 635 18.96 -17.80 -36.00
CA VAL A 635 19.31 -19.11 -35.45
C VAL A 635 18.19 -20.13 -35.67
N LEU A 636 16.94 -19.75 -35.38
CA LEU A 636 15.80 -20.67 -35.49
C LEU A 636 15.47 -21.00 -36.96
N SER A 637 15.73 -20.08 -37.90
CA SER A 637 15.48 -20.28 -39.34
C SER A 637 16.61 -21.00 -40.09
N GLN A 638 17.71 -21.39 -39.42
CA GLN A 638 18.77 -22.18 -40.03
C GLN A 638 18.23 -23.49 -40.63
N LYS A 639 18.68 -23.82 -41.84
CA LYS A 639 18.42 -25.12 -42.46
C LYS A 639 19.14 -26.21 -41.68
N ARG A 640 18.39 -27.23 -41.26
CA ARG A 640 18.89 -28.38 -40.50
C ARG A 640 18.56 -29.68 -41.23
N ASP A 641 19.43 -30.67 -41.07
CA ASP A 641 19.10 -32.05 -41.43
C ASP A 641 18.03 -32.57 -40.46
N ILE A 642 16.87 -32.97 -41.01
CA ILE A 642 15.70 -33.35 -40.22
C ILE A 642 15.96 -34.64 -39.44
N ASP A 643 16.66 -35.60 -40.02
CA ASP A 643 16.89 -36.90 -39.38
C ASP A 643 17.95 -36.78 -38.29
N GLN A 644 19.01 -36.01 -38.53
CA GLN A 644 20.00 -35.70 -37.49
C GLN A 644 19.35 -34.92 -36.33
N LEU A 645 18.59 -33.87 -36.62
CA LEU A 645 17.91 -33.07 -35.60
C LEU A 645 16.95 -33.91 -34.76
N ARG A 646 16.15 -34.78 -35.40
CA ARG A 646 15.24 -35.70 -34.70
C ARG A 646 16.01 -36.60 -33.74
N SER A 647 17.14 -37.16 -34.19
CA SER A 647 17.98 -38.04 -33.36
C SER A 647 18.52 -37.29 -32.13
N GLU A 648 19.05 -36.07 -32.32
CA GLU A 648 19.61 -35.27 -31.22
C GLU A 648 18.54 -34.87 -30.19
N ILE A 649 17.34 -34.49 -30.65
CA ILE A 649 16.22 -34.15 -29.76
C ILE A 649 15.78 -35.36 -28.93
N LEU A 650 15.62 -36.53 -29.56
CA LEU A 650 15.22 -37.76 -28.86
C LEU A 650 16.30 -38.19 -27.85
N GLU A 651 17.58 -38.15 -28.23
CA GLU A 651 18.68 -38.47 -27.32
C GLU A 651 18.67 -37.55 -26.10
N MET A 652 18.50 -36.24 -26.32
CA MET A 652 18.41 -35.28 -25.22
C MET A 652 17.18 -35.53 -24.34
N ARG A 653 16.03 -35.84 -24.93
CA ARG A 653 14.81 -36.18 -24.17
C ARG A 653 14.99 -37.41 -23.30
N HIS A 654 15.65 -38.45 -23.82
CA HIS A 654 16.01 -39.63 -23.04
C HIS A 654 16.98 -39.31 -21.89
N LYS A 655 17.97 -38.44 -22.11
CA LYS A 655 18.86 -37.96 -21.05
C LYS A 655 18.10 -37.19 -19.96
N VAL A 656 17.17 -36.31 -20.33
CA VAL A 656 16.33 -35.58 -19.37
C VAL A 656 15.46 -36.54 -18.56
N HIS A 657 14.86 -37.54 -19.21
CA HIS A 657 14.05 -38.55 -18.52
C HIS A 657 14.88 -39.36 -17.52
N ALA A 658 16.04 -39.86 -17.96
CA ALA A 658 16.94 -40.64 -17.11
C ALA A 658 17.50 -39.83 -15.93
N GLY A 659 17.63 -38.51 -16.08
CA GLY A 659 18.02 -37.60 -15.01
C GLY A 659 16.93 -37.28 -13.99
N HIS A 660 15.66 -37.57 -14.30
CA HIS A 660 14.50 -37.32 -13.43
C HIS A 660 13.64 -38.59 -13.32
N PRO A 661 14.16 -39.68 -12.74
CA PRO A 661 13.39 -40.90 -12.57
C PRO A 661 12.23 -40.63 -11.60
N ASN A 662 10.99 -40.89 -12.03
CA ASN A 662 9.83 -40.84 -11.15
C ASN A 662 9.78 -42.12 -10.30
N PRO A 663 10.01 -42.04 -8.97
CA PRO A 663 10.02 -43.21 -8.10
C PRO A 663 8.61 -43.59 -7.61
N SER A 664 7.61 -42.76 -7.90
CA SER A 664 6.25 -42.94 -7.39
C SER A 664 5.41 -43.83 -8.32
N ALA A 665 4.34 -44.41 -7.79
CA ALA A 665 3.36 -45.12 -8.61
C ALA A 665 2.39 -44.17 -9.36
N SER A 666 2.51 -42.86 -9.14
CA SER A 666 1.67 -41.83 -9.77
C SER A 666 2.36 -41.26 -10.99
N PHE A 667 1.59 -40.70 -11.92
CA PHE A 667 2.11 -40.04 -13.11
C PHE A 667 2.72 -38.68 -12.76
N ASP A 668 4.00 -38.47 -13.11
CA ASP A 668 4.66 -37.16 -13.04
C ASP A 668 4.22 -36.34 -14.25
N LEU A 669 3.40 -35.31 -14.00
CA LEU A 669 2.83 -34.44 -15.03
C LEU A 669 3.90 -33.77 -15.92
N LYS A 670 5.14 -33.63 -15.45
CA LYS A 670 6.20 -32.91 -16.17
C LYS A 670 7.14 -33.85 -16.92
N HIS A 671 7.69 -34.87 -16.24
CA HIS A 671 8.85 -35.62 -16.73
C HIS A 671 8.53 -37.00 -17.32
N ASP A 672 7.39 -37.59 -16.98
CA ASP A 672 6.96 -38.88 -17.53
C ASP A 672 6.59 -38.79 -19.01
N ALA A 673 6.55 -39.94 -19.69
CA ALA A 673 6.15 -40.03 -21.08
C ALA A 673 4.67 -39.63 -21.25
N GLY A 674 4.38 -38.71 -22.15
CA GLY A 674 3.09 -38.03 -22.31
C GLY A 674 2.91 -36.80 -21.40
N GLY A 675 3.93 -36.42 -20.62
CA GLY A 675 3.92 -35.25 -19.75
C GLY A 675 4.25 -33.94 -20.46
N MET A 676 4.33 -32.84 -19.70
CA MET A 676 4.52 -31.48 -20.23
C MET A 676 5.82 -31.28 -21.03
N VAL A 677 6.90 -32.01 -20.72
CA VAL A 677 8.17 -31.90 -21.47
C VAL A 677 8.10 -32.55 -22.85
N ASP A 678 7.13 -33.43 -23.10
CA ASP A 678 6.92 -34.06 -24.42
C ASP A 678 6.16 -33.17 -25.40
N ILE A 679 5.36 -32.22 -24.89
CA ILE A 679 4.64 -31.20 -25.66
C ILE A 679 5.62 -30.10 -26.06
#